data_AF-A0AAE9ETB1-F1
#
_entry.id   AF-A0AAE9ETB1-F1
#
_cell.length_a   1.000
_cell.length_b   1.000
_cell.length_c   1.000
_cell.angle_alpha   90.00
_cell.angle_beta   90.00
_cell.angle_gamma   90.00
#
_symmetry.space_group_name_H-M   'P 1'
#
loop_
_entity.id
_entity.type
_entity.pdbx_description
1 polymer ?
#
loop_
_entity_poly.entity_id
_entity_poly.type
_entity_poly.pdbx_seq_one_letter_code
_entity_poly.pdbx_strand_id
1 'polypeptide(L)'
;MLKLNRRFLLWFALLVTGFLIFRFLTFDSENENNRNSKNPVRIQEKSIKERVKIDGSLLEDVQEDPQVDTKCYYDNQCALPQMLFRVRTETDNLPPFACLNDIKLFDTDSIGRGINVAILNGTTGDILERSTFDVTASDEKLMTWLMRIPHAAILVAASFGDVAEHVSRQSRQLLEGFGAKKIDNWRVGSAYAIIGQRGIQKGEAHETISKFLDENESQKLFEGCFELPIAETREVELKIDGPPVHRADETKLAELGAFEADLLQKKETVEYGEKWKNCGMTKGCNEDDSIAVHFFSGEHKDDHPKMCVGERLLFDKDLNNAGRGLNLAMLEPKTGKVTAVAHFDTYEDESNGLVEWLDAIPTGYIVAVVSFDEASNQLSDMARRIFYEMGSSMIDRLKFRASWYFVGQKGIGAYTPFEDLNIPQGNNWANPIHASFCLPKSLHKWAGRKDTSSQMSSSSVGDVRNLPKRHFCAKYDRHEEFCSGSNIDSPIMPRHLHDEQRANDAIFNVPILVASGLAPDSLRMTLESLLNQEGLNTQMVLVTYDKEYSENADLAALFHVKSVAIHSNGSYNAHLLLSLSNAFSIFPDASSVMVIEEDVKLSPDYLHYLSSIYESYKADSTVDLALAFNSNGFSDTSGDGQTVYRIKNHLPMGSYLMKRDLYEKHIRLREFCCTERDNWDLRDSTVLVPGLSRIEIHVDELEKQNLLFRRNRTQSQQDYLINSEFETSEEYSTYLNQIIQNTKKSMPISDVISMGCEKWTQKLAPKIQKSILLTYSKNSEIQSIFECFKMYWTPKILRNNRVFRFSLQNQSIEVLIVPENLKID
;
A
#
# COMPACT_ATOMS: atom_id res chain seq x y z
N MET A 1 -56.43 6.33 -18.80
CA MET A 1 -55.92 7.11 -19.94
C MET A 1 -54.46 7.44 -19.68
N LEU A 2 -53.51 6.79 -20.35
CA LEU A 2 -52.23 7.37 -20.77
C LEU A 2 -51.53 6.39 -21.71
N LYS A 3 -51.02 6.95 -22.80
CA LYS A 3 -50.73 6.30 -24.09
C LYS A 3 -49.44 5.49 -24.02
N LEU A 4 -49.53 4.23 -24.46
CA LEU A 4 -48.40 3.33 -24.72
C LEU A 4 -47.63 3.83 -25.97
N ASN A 5 -46.34 4.13 -25.81
CA ASN A 5 -45.52 4.73 -26.87
C ASN A 5 -44.93 3.65 -27.78
N ARG A 6 -45.38 3.62 -29.03
CA ARG A 6 -45.15 2.60 -30.07
C ARG A 6 -43.73 2.57 -30.68
N ARG A 7 -42.73 3.22 -30.05
CA ARG A 7 -41.34 3.29 -30.56
C ARG A 7 -40.36 2.33 -29.90
N PHE A 8 -40.72 1.68 -28.79
CA PHE A 8 -39.84 0.72 -28.10
C PHE A 8 -39.88 -0.71 -28.69
N LEU A 9 -40.87 -1.04 -29.52
CA LEU A 9 -41.06 -2.36 -30.12
C LEU A 9 -40.34 -2.57 -31.47
N LEU A 10 -39.67 -1.54 -32.00
CA LEU A 10 -38.97 -1.60 -33.30
C LEU A 10 -37.45 -1.76 -33.20
N TRP A 11 -36.86 -1.65 -32.01
CA TRP A 11 -35.43 -1.87 -31.80
C TRP A 11 -35.07 -3.29 -31.34
N PHE A 12 -36.05 -4.05 -30.84
CA PHE A 12 -35.83 -5.43 -30.39
C PHE A 12 -35.86 -6.48 -31.53
N ALA A 13 -36.26 -6.08 -32.74
CA ALA A 13 -36.39 -6.97 -33.90
C ALA A 13 -35.18 -6.96 -34.86
N LEU A 14 -34.15 -6.14 -34.60
CA LEU A 14 -32.94 -6.03 -35.44
C LEU A 14 -31.67 -6.67 -34.84
N LEU A 15 -31.75 -7.19 -33.61
CA LEU A 15 -30.61 -7.83 -32.91
C LEU A 15 -30.67 -9.37 -32.90
N VAL A 16 -31.68 -9.98 -33.53
CA VAL A 16 -31.87 -11.46 -33.49
C VAL A 16 -31.69 -12.13 -34.87
N THR A 17 -31.33 -11.40 -35.93
CA THR A 17 -31.12 -11.99 -37.28
C THR A 17 -29.66 -12.01 -37.75
N GLY A 18 -28.68 -11.74 -36.88
CA GLY A 18 -27.25 -11.75 -37.22
C GLY A 18 -26.47 -13.01 -36.80
N PHE A 19 -27.09 -13.94 -36.06
CA PHE A 19 -26.34 -15.01 -35.37
C PHE A 19 -26.56 -16.44 -35.93
N LEU A 20 -27.16 -16.58 -37.11
CA LEU A 20 -27.52 -17.90 -37.67
C LEU A 20 -27.16 -18.13 -39.15
N ILE A 21 -26.18 -17.40 -39.70
CA ILE A 21 -25.64 -17.71 -41.05
C ILE A 21 -24.13 -17.46 -41.05
N PHE A 22 -23.33 -18.37 -40.46
CA PHE A 22 -21.93 -18.63 -40.84
C PHE A 22 -21.40 -19.86 -40.09
N ARG A 23 -22.10 -20.99 -40.24
CA ARG A 23 -21.51 -22.32 -40.02
C ARG A 23 -22.13 -23.25 -41.06
N PHE A 24 -21.25 -23.88 -41.83
CA PHE A 24 -21.45 -24.85 -42.92
C PHE A 24 -21.48 -24.29 -44.34
N LEU A 25 -20.71 -25.01 -45.19
CA LEU A 25 -20.43 -24.87 -46.62
C LEU A 25 -19.24 -23.91 -46.88
N THR A 26 -18.07 -24.35 -47.37
CA THR A 26 -17.82 -25.35 -48.42
C THR A 26 -16.52 -26.16 -48.24
N PHE A 27 -16.64 -27.41 -48.70
CA PHE A 27 -15.66 -28.48 -48.86
C PHE A 27 -14.66 -28.26 -50.02
N ASP A 28 -13.50 -28.92 -49.89
CA ASP A 28 -12.62 -29.61 -50.88
C ASP A 28 -12.18 -28.97 -52.21
N SER A 29 -10.86 -29.00 -52.45
CA SER A 29 -10.31 -29.94 -53.45
C SER A 29 -8.81 -30.18 -53.28
N GLU A 30 -8.43 -31.43 -53.52
CA GLU A 30 -7.12 -32.07 -53.47
C GLU A 30 -6.13 -31.56 -54.54
N ASN A 31 -4.82 -31.70 -54.29
CA ASN A 31 -3.95 -32.40 -55.23
C ASN A 31 -2.61 -32.84 -54.60
N GLU A 32 -2.32 -34.13 -54.76
CA GLU A 32 -1.07 -34.80 -54.42
C GLU A 32 0.05 -34.60 -55.48
N ASN A 33 1.27 -34.98 -55.05
CA ASN A 33 2.41 -35.52 -55.82
C ASN A 33 3.44 -34.53 -56.41
N ASN A 34 4.64 -34.43 -55.80
CA ASN A 34 5.81 -35.25 -56.20
C ASN A 34 7.11 -35.00 -55.39
N ARG A 35 7.62 -36.10 -54.81
CA ARG A 35 8.99 -36.67 -54.83
C ARG A 35 10.27 -35.79 -54.78
N ASN A 36 11.09 -36.17 -53.79
CA ASN A 36 12.55 -36.47 -53.82
C ASN A 36 13.61 -35.35 -53.96
N SER A 37 14.46 -35.21 -52.91
CA SER A 37 15.95 -35.36 -52.96
C SER A 37 16.57 -34.88 -51.63
N LYS A 38 16.89 -35.75 -50.66
CA LYS A 38 18.25 -36.23 -50.29
C LYS A 38 19.44 -35.24 -50.38
N ASN A 39 19.93 -34.88 -49.18
CA ASN A 39 21.34 -34.74 -48.72
C ASN A 39 22.29 -33.66 -49.33
N PRO A 40 23.40 -33.31 -48.65
CA PRO A 40 23.55 -32.94 -47.23
C PRO A 40 24.45 -31.68 -47.03
N VAL A 41 24.47 -31.20 -45.79
CA VAL A 41 25.36 -30.17 -45.25
C VAL A 41 26.82 -30.58 -45.37
N ARG A 42 27.67 -29.67 -45.85
CA ARG A 42 29.14 -29.81 -45.90
C ARG A 42 29.77 -28.79 -44.97
N ILE A 43 30.34 -29.30 -43.88
CA ILE A 43 31.26 -28.60 -42.98
C ILE A 43 32.55 -28.27 -43.75
N GLN A 44 33.01 -27.02 -43.68
CA GLN A 44 34.38 -26.65 -44.04
C GLN A 44 34.98 -25.85 -42.88
N GLU A 45 35.79 -26.54 -42.09
CA GLU A 45 36.88 -25.95 -41.32
C GLU A 45 37.85 -25.25 -42.26
N LYS A 46 38.26 -24.02 -41.92
CA LYS A 46 39.47 -23.41 -42.45
C LYS A 46 40.27 -22.77 -41.33
N SER A 47 41.36 -23.46 -41.01
CA SER A 47 42.54 -22.96 -40.33
C SER A 47 43.09 -21.69 -41.01
N ILE A 48 43.44 -20.66 -40.23
CA ILE A 48 44.37 -19.62 -40.69
C ILE A 48 45.48 -19.48 -39.65
N LYS A 49 46.70 -19.59 -40.17
CA LYS A 49 48.00 -19.60 -39.51
C LYS A 49 48.37 -18.23 -38.95
N GLU A 50 49.02 -18.27 -37.80
CA GLU A 50 49.82 -17.19 -37.22
C GLU A 50 50.86 -16.63 -38.20
N ARG A 51 51.02 -15.31 -38.18
CA ARG A 51 52.26 -14.62 -38.56
C ARG A 51 52.56 -13.52 -37.55
N VAL A 52 53.60 -13.77 -36.78
CA VAL A 52 54.29 -12.83 -35.89
C VAL A 52 54.98 -11.75 -36.73
N LYS A 53 54.83 -10.49 -36.32
CA LYS A 53 55.78 -9.41 -36.63
C LYS A 53 55.97 -8.58 -35.35
N ILE A 54 57.22 -8.51 -34.92
CA ILE A 54 57.72 -7.74 -33.77
C ILE A 54 58.39 -6.47 -34.33
N ASP A 55 58.00 -5.33 -33.78
CA ASP A 55 58.74 -4.05 -33.61
C ASP A 55 57.74 -3.12 -32.91
N GLY A 56 58.00 -2.37 -31.85
CA GLY A 56 59.19 -2.03 -31.09
C GLY A 56 58.81 -0.79 -30.28
N SER A 57 58.82 -0.91 -28.95
CA SER A 57 58.68 0.08 -27.87
C SER A 57 58.11 1.48 -28.14
N LEU A 58 57.04 1.83 -27.41
CA LEU A 58 56.93 3.16 -26.79
C LEU A 58 56.08 3.06 -25.51
N LEU A 59 56.77 3.15 -24.38
CA LEU A 59 56.33 3.62 -23.05
C LEU A 59 54.86 3.38 -22.68
N GLU A 60 54.61 2.33 -21.87
CA GLU A 60 53.40 2.21 -21.06
C GLU A 60 53.43 3.30 -19.98
N ASP A 61 52.65 4.36 -20.19
CA ASP A 61 52.14 5.16 -19.09
C ASP A 61 51.11 4.29 -18.35
N VAL A 62 51.50 3.83 -17.16
CA VAL A 62 50.59 3.28 -16.16
C VAL A 62 49.67 4.41 -15.73
N GLN A 63 48.55 4.55 -16.41
CA GLN A 63 47.43 5.34 -15.94
C GLN A 63 46.72 4.47 -14.90
N GLU A 64 46.93 4.79 -13.63
CA GLU A 64 46.14 4.29 -12.51
C GLU A 64 44.66 4.50 -12.83
N ASP A 65 43.97 3.40 -13.13
CA ASP A 65 42.52 3.34 -13.28
C ASP A 65 41.93 3.36 -11.85
N PRO A 66 41.17 4.38 -11.43
CA PRO A 66 40.49 4.35 -10.14
C PRO A 66 39.25 3.46 -10.30
N GLN A 67 39.48 2.15 -10.32
CA GLN A 67 38.47 1.14 -10.65
C GLN A 67 38.23 0.21 -9.45
N VAL A 68 37.48 0.66 -8.43
CA VAL A 68 37.06 -0.19 -7.31
C VAL A 68 35.68 0.25 -6.82
N ASP A 69 34.61 -0.45 -7.25
CA ASP A 69 33.42 -0.70 -6.41
C ASP A 69 32.43 -1.76 -6.97
N THR A 70 32.61 -2.24 -8.20
CA THR A 70 31.79 -3.31 -8.79
C THR A 70 32.46 -4.68 -8.92
N LYS A 71 33.76 -4.77 -8.63
CA LYS A 71 34.48 -6.05 -8.62
C LYS A 71 34.41 -6.67 -7.23
N CYS A 72 34.13 -7.96 -7.20
CA CYS A 72 34.24 -8.78 -5.99
C CYS A 72 35.68 -8.91 -5.49
N TYR A 73 36.66 -8.69 -6.36
CA TYR A 73 38.09 -8.87 -6.10
C TYR A 73 38.72 -7.65 -5.40
N TYR A 74 39.33 -7.87 -4.25
CA TYR A 74 40.08 -6.86 -3.50
C TYR A 74 41.22 -7.46 -2.65
N ASP A 75 42.31 -6.71 -2.43
CA ASP A 75 43.50 -7.13 -1.68
C ASP A 75 43.35 -6.81 -0.18
N ASN A 76 42.60 -7.65 0.54
CA ASN A 76 42.60 -7.68 2.00
C ASN A 76 42.91 -9.10 2.47
N GLN A 77 44.09 -9.28 3.07
CA GLN A 77 44.57 -10.61 3.48
C GLN A 77 43.85 -11.05 4.77
N CYS A 78 42.63 -11.58 4.65
CA CYS A 78 42.04 -12.38 5.72
C CYS A 78 42.96 -13.59 6.00
N ALA A 79 43.23 -13.88 7.27
CA ALA A 79 44.08 -15.01 7.62
C ALA A 79 43.32 -16.32 7.34
N LEU A 80 43.91 -17.27 6.61
CA LEU A 80 43.29 -18.59 6.43
C LEU A 80 43.02 -19.22 7.81
N PRO A 81 41.79 -19.73 8.11
CA PRO A 81 40.67 -20.03 7.22
C PRO A 81 39.48 -19.03 7.26
N GLN A 82 39.74 -17.74 7.48
CA GLN A 82 38.69 -16.70 7.53
C GLN A 82 38.05 -16.43 6.16
N MET A 83 36.77 -16.08 6.18
CA MET A 83 36.04 -15.59 5.02
C MET A 83 36.03 -14.07 4.99
N LEU A 84 36.43 -13.51 3.85
CA LEU A 84 36.24 -12.10 3.52
C LEU A 84 34.78 -11.87 3.13
N PHE A 85 34.17 -10.83 3.67
CA PHE A 85 32.86 -10.38 3.27
C PHE A 85 32.84 -8.91 2.92
N ARG A 86 31.98 -8.56 1.98
CA ARG A 86 31.66 -7.19 1.61
C ARG A 86 30.18 -7.11 1.28
N VAL A 87 29.44 -6.33 2.03
CA VAL A 87 28.02 -6.12 1.80
C VAL A 87 27.72 -4.63 1.80
N ARG A 88 27.02 -4.19 0.77
CA ARG A 88 26.59 -2.81 0.57
C ARG A 88 25.07 -2.80 0.50
N THR A 89 24.45 -1.94 1.29
CA THR A 89 23.05 -1.58 1.08
C THR A 89 22.89 -0.80 -0.23
N GLU A 90 21.65 -0.61 -0.68
CA GLU A 90 21.44 0.18 -1.89
C GLU A 90 21.90 1.64 -1.74
N THR A 91 22.33 2.23 -2.84
CA THR A 91 22.65 3.66 -2.93
C THR A 91 21.68 4.34 -3.89
N ASP A 92 21.89 5.63 -4.16
CA ASP A 92 21.07 6.36 -5.11
C ASP A 92 21.20 5.82 -6.54
N ASN A 93 22.36 5.26 -6.88
CA ASN A 93 22.69 4.84 -8.24
C ASN A 93 22.78 3.33 -8.41
N LEU A 94 23.03 2.60 -7.32
CA LEU A 94 23.39 1.18 -7.39
C LEU A 94 22.46 0.34 -6.53
N PRO A 95 22.09 -0.87 -7.01
CA PRO A 95 21.34 -1.83 -6.22
C PRO A 95 22.20 -2.32 -5.03
N PRO A 96 21.62 -3.02 -4.05
CA PRO A 96 22.40 -3.63 -2.99
C PRO A 96 23.36 -4.68 -3.57
N PHE A 97 24.47 -4.88 -2.86
CA PHE A 97 25.56 -5.74 -3.30
C PHE A 97 26.02 -6.61 -2.14
N ALA A 98 26.37 -7.86 -2.43
CA ALA A 98 27.00 -8.74 -1.45
C ALA A 98 28.00 -9.68 -2.13
N CYS A 99 29.15 -9.84 -1.48
CA CYS A 99 30.23 -10.70 -1.92
C CYS A 99 30.87 -11.44 -0.73
N LEU A 100 31.21 -12.71 -0.94
CA LEU A 100 31.96 -13.54 0.01
C LEU A 100 33.11 -14.23 -0.72
N ASN A 101 34.36 -14.04 -0.26
CA ASN A 101 35.58 -14.59 -0.89
C ASN A 101 35.58 -14.46 -2.42
N ASP A 102 35.37 -13.23 -2.91
CA ASP A 102 35.29 -12.88 -4.34
C ASP A 102 34.09 -13.49 -5.11
N ILE A 103 33.16 -14.16 -4.44
CA ILE A 103 31.95 -14.70 -5.06
C ILE A 103 30.78 -13.73 -4.85
N LYS A 104 30.27 -13.18 -5.94
CA LYS A 104 29.09 -12.30 -5.95
C LYS A 104 27.84 -13.11 -5.62
N LEU A 105 27.09 -12.67 -4.61
CA LEU A 105 25.89 -13.36 -4.14
C LEU A 105 24.63 -12.89 -4.85
N PHE A 106 24.55 -11.61 -5.20
CA PHE A 106 23.43 -11.02 -5.93
C PHE A 106 23.86 -10.67 -7.35
N ASP A 107 23.17 -11.21 -8.35
CA ASP A 107 23.37 -10.79 -9.73
C ASP A 107 22.50 -9.56 -10.04
N THR A 108 23.00 -8.59 -10.80
CA THR A 108 22.24 -7.39 -11.19
C THR A 108 21.01 -7.75 -12.03
N ASP A 109 21.08 -8.87 -12.77
CA ASP A 109 19.97 -9.33 -13.60
C ASP A 109 18.88 -10.06 -12.80
N SER A 110 19.24 -10.59 -11.62
CA SER A 110 18.36 -11.40 -10.75
C SER A 110 17.91 -10.67 -9.48
N ILE A 111 18.36 -9.43 -9.26
CA ILE A 111 17.98 -8.63 -8.09
C ILE A 111 16.61 -7.99 -8.32
N GLY A 112 15.81 -7.88 -7.26
CA GLY A 112 14.47 -7.29 -7.33
C GLY A 112 14.10 -6.53 -6.07
N ARG A 113 13.07 -5.69 -6.17
CA ARG A 113 12.53 -4.92 -5.03
C ARG A 113 12.12 -5.87 -3.89
N GLY A 114 12.36 -5.47 -2.65
CA GLY A 114 12.08 -6.29 -1.47
C GLY A 114 13.36 -6.72 -0.74
N ILE A 115 13.46 -8.00 -0.36
CA ILE A 115 14.62 -8.56 0.33
C ILE A 115 15.31 -9.58 -0.58
N ASN A 116 16.59 -9.32 -0.88
CA ASN A 116 17.45 -10.21 -1.68
C ASN A 116 18.32 -11.02 -0.72
N VAL A 117 18.36 -12.33 -0.90
CA VAL A 117 18.99 -13.25 0.07
C VAL A 117 19.82 -14.34 -0.59
N ALA A 118 20.85 -14.78 0.14
CA ALA A 118 21.65 -15.95 -0.18
C ALA A 118 21.90 -16.78 1.08
N ILE A 119 21.77 -18.10 0.97
CA ILE A 119 22.09 -19.05 2.04
C ILE A 119 23.37 -19.79 1.68
N LEU A 120 24.25 -19.92 2.67
CA LEU A 120 25.48 -20.65 2.57
C LEU A 120 25.58 -21.72 3.65
N ASN A 121 26.32 -22.78 3.36
CA ASN A 121 26.67 -23.80 4.33
C ASN A 121 27.53 -23.17 5.43
N GLY A 122 27.14 -23.35 6.70
CA GLY A 122 27.82 -22.73 7.85
C GLY A 122 29.21 -23.24 8.17
N THR A 123 29.65 -24.32 7.53
CA THR A 123 30.97 -24.93 7.75
C THR A 123 31.88 -24.79 6.52
N THR A 124 31.32 -24.89 5.31
CA THR A 124 32.12 -24.80 4.08
C THR A 124 32.06 -23.43 3.41
N GLY A 125 31.02 -22.64 3.67
CA GLY A 125 30.76 -21.40 2.94
C GLY A 125 30.22 -21.62 1.52
N ASP A 126 29.84 -22.83 1.14
CA ASP A 126 29.25 -23.11 -0.18
C ASP A 126 27.85 -22.51 -0.28
N ILE A 127 27.53 -21.88 -1.42
CA ILE A 127 26.21 -21.32 -1.69
C ILE A 127 25.20 -22.46 -1.88
N LEU A 128 24.16 -22.47 -1.04
CA LEU A 128 23.07 -23.44 -1.09
C LEU A 128 21.91 -22.92 -1.96
N GLU A 129 21.51 -21.66 -1.79
CA GLU A 129 20.37 -21.07 -2.48
C GLU A 129 20.50 -19.54 -2.58
N ARG A 130 19.88 -18.94 -3.60
CA ARG A 130 19.69 -17.49 -3.76
C ARG A 130 18.24 -17.23 -4.13
N SER A 131 17.64 -16.23 -3.50
CA SER A 131 16.23 -15.89 -3.69
C SER A 131 15.99 -14.39 -3.52
N THR A 132 14.91 -13.90 -4.11
CA THR A 132 14.42 -12.52 -3.93
C THR A 132 12.96 -12.56 -3.53
N PHE A 133 12.61 -11.78 -2.52
CA PHE A 133 11.27 -11.71 -1.98
C PHE A 133 10.74 -10.28 -2.06
N ASP A 134 9.78 -10.03 -2.96
CA ASP A 134 8.99 -8.81 -2.93
C ASP A 134 8.04 -8.89 -1.72
N VAL A 135 8.27 -8.01 -0.74
CA VAL A 135 7.52 -7.99 0.53
C VAL A 135 6.38 -6.96 0.52
N THR A 136 6.22 -6.21 -0.56
CA THR A 136 5.32 -5.04 -0.61
C THR A 136 3.85 -5.40 -0.37
N ALA A 137 3.41 -6.53 -0.93
CA ALA A 137 2.07 -7.08 -0.69
C ALA A 137 2.03 -7.97 0.56
N SER A 138 2.98 -8.90 0.70
CA SER A 138 3.06 -9.84 1.80
C SER A 138 4.49 -10.35 1.97
N ASP A 139 4.92 -10.57 3.21
CA ASP A 139 6.23 -11.15 3.53
C ASP A 139 6.15 -12.66 3.84
N GLU A 140 5.03 -13.32 3.53
CA GLU A 140 4.80 -14.74 3.81
C GLU A 140 5.86 -15.66 3.21
N LYS A 141 6.22 -15.39 1.94
CA LYS A 141 7.19 -16.18 1.19
C LYS A 141 8.56 -16.10 1.86
N LEU A 142 8.97 -14.89 2.27
CA LEU A 142 10.19 -14.66 3.02
C LEU A 142 10.17 -15.40 4.36
N MET A 143 9.11 -15.24 5.14
CA MET A 143 8.97 -15.87 6.46
C MET A 143 9.02 -17.41 6.37
N THR A 144 8.22 -17.98 5.47
CA THR A 144 8.16 -19.44 5.25
C THR A 144 9.51 -19.98 4.80
N TRP A 145 10.23 -19.20 4.00
CA TRP A 145 11.56 -19.55 3.56
C TRP A 145 12.58 -19.48 4.71
N LEU A 146 12.56 -18.41 5.52
CA LEU A 146 13.45 -18.25 6.69
C LEU A 146 13.33 -19.42 7.67
N MET A 147 12.11 -19.91 7.92
CA MET A 147 11.86 -21.04 8.81
C MET A 147 12.51 -22.35 8.33
N ARG A 148 12.64 -22.54 7.01
CA ARG A 148 13.16 -23.77 6.38
C ARG A 148 14.69 -23.83 6.29
N ILE A 149 15.38 -22.71 6.54
CA ILE A 149 16.84 -22.63 6.43
C ILE A 149 17.51 -23.64 7.39
N PRO A 150 18.47 -24.48 6.97
CA PRO A 150 19.10 -25.47 7.85
C PRO A 150 19.78 -24.86 9.09
N HIS A 151 19.88 -25.65 10.17
CA HIS A 151 20.66 -25.26 11.36
C HIS A 151 22.10 -24.90 10.97
N ALA A 152 22.66 -23.90 11.66
CA ALA A 152 23.98 -23.34 11.43
C ALA A 152 24.22 -22.77 10.01
N ALA A 153 23.23 -22.71 9.10
CA ALA A 153 23.45 -22.08 7.81
C ALA A 153 23.66 -20.56 7.94
N ILE A 154 24.48 -20.00 7.06
CA ILE A 154 24.74 -18.56 6.98
C ILE A 154 23.69 -17.91 6.10
N LEU A 155 23.14 -16.79 6.55
CA LEU A 155 22.23 -15.93 5.82
C LEU A 155 22.95 -14.64 5.46
N VAL A 156 22.97 -14.31 4.17
CA VAL A 156 23.31 -12.97 3.69
C VAL A 156 22.05 -12.36 3.09
N ALA A 157 21.64 -11.19 3.56
CA ALA A 157 20.45 -10.51 3.07
C ALA A 157 20.68 -9.00 2.92
N ALA A 158 20.07 -8.40 1.91
CA ALA A 158 20.04 -6.95 1.72
C ALA A 158 18.70 -6.50 1.14
N SER A 159 18.15 -5.41 1.68
CA SER A 159 16.92 -4.80 1.18
C SER A 159 17.17 -3.99 -0.10
N PHE A 160 16.18 -3.97 -0.99
CA PHE A 160 16.15 -3.14 -2.18
C PHE A 160 14.81 -2.40 -2.31
N GLY A 161 14.86 -1.08 -2.31
CA GLY A 161 13.71 -0.18 -2.19
C GLY A 161 13.34 0.10 -0.72
N ASP A 162 12.48 1.10 -0.53
CA ASP A 162 11.91 1.42 0.78
C ASP A 162 10.84 0.40 1.17
N VAL A 163 11.29 -0.68 1.82
CA VAL A 163 10.46 -1.84 2.15
C VAL A 163 10.39 -2.14 3.65
N ALA A 164 10.96 -1.28 4.50
CA ALA A 164 11.07 -1.51 5.94
C ALA A 164 9.70 -1.80 6.60
N GLU A 165 8.69 -1.00 6.29
CA GLU A 165 7.33 -1.15 6.86
C GLU A 165 6.50 -2.25 6.18
N HIS A 166 7.06 -2.87 5.15
CA HIS A 166 6.48 -4.05 4.50
C HIS A 166 7.00 -5.36 5.10
N VAL A 167 8.03 -5.31 5.95
CA VAL A 167 8.57 -6.49 6.65
C VAL A 167 7.93 -6.62 8.02
N SER A 168 7.12 -7.67 8.21
CA SER A 168 6.40 -7.90 9.44
C SER A 168 7.34 -8.15 10.62
N ARG A 169 6.83 -7.92 11.83
CA ARG A 169 7.54 -8.23 13.07
C ARG A 169 7.98 -9.69 13.15
N GLN A 170 7.20 -10.62 12.59
CA GLN A 170 7.51 -12.04 12.62
C GLN A 170 8.71 -12.37 11.73
N SER A 171 8.78 -11.78 10.53
CA SER A 171 9.99 -11.88 9.68
C SER A 171 11.20 -11.26 10.36
N ARG A 172 11.04 -10.12 11.07
CA ARG A 172 12.10 -9.51 11.86
C ARG A 172 12.58 -10.44 13.00
N GLN A 173 11.66 -11.05 13.74
CA GLN A 173 11.98 -12.05 14.77
C GLN A 173 12.72 -13.27 14.21
N LEU A 174 12.32 -13.77 13.04
CA LEU A 174 13.04 -14.87 12.39
C LEU A 174 14.48 -14.47 12.04
N LEU A 175 14.70 -13.23 11.62
CA LEU A 175 16.05 -12.69 11.37
C LEU A 175 16.86 -12.53 12.67
N GLU A 176 16.23 -12.28 13.82
CA GLU A 176 16.92 -12.33 15.13
C GLU A 176 17.51 -13.71 15.42
N GLY A 177 16.87 -14.79 14.93
CA GLY A 177 17.39 -16.15 15.01
C GLY A 177 18.69 -16.38 14.20
N PHE A 178 19.08 -15.41 13.38
CA PHE A 178 20.39 -15.34 12.70
C PHE A 178 21.35 -14.36 13.36
N GLY A 179 21.00 -13.81 14.53
CA GLY A 179 21.80 -12.85 15.28
C GLY A 179 21.48 -11.38 15.02
N ALA A 180 20.44 -11.05 14.25
CA ALA A 180 20.04 -9.67 13.97
C ALA A 180 19.60 -8.91 15.23
N LYS A 181 20.08 -7.68 15.43
CA LYS A 181 19.68 -6.80 16.53
C LYS A 181 19.30 -5.40 16.04
N LYS A 182 20.06 -4.84 15.10
CA LYS A 182 19.81 -3.53 14.49
C LYS A 182 18.52 -3.54 13.69
N ILE A 183 18.05 -4.70 13.20
CA ILE A 183 16.77 -4.81 12.49
C ILE A 183 15.59 -4.20 13.25
N ASP A 184 15.65 -4.16 14.59
CA ASP A 184 14.65 -3.50 15.44
C ASP A 184 14.52 -2.00 15.16
N ASN A 185 15.56 -1.37 14.61
CA ASN A 185 15.63 0.05 14.27
C ASN A 185 15.45 0.33 12.76
N TRP A 186 15.24 -0.70 11.93
CA TRP A 186 15.06 -0.52 10.49
C TRP A 186 13.66 0.06 10.20
N ARG A 187 13.61 1.22 9.56
CA ARG A 187 12.40 2.04 9.32
C ARG A 187 12.40 2.64 7.91
N VAL A 188 11.26 3.24 7.52
CA VAL A 188 11.11 4.01 6.27
C VAL A 188 12.30 4.93 6.01
N GLY A 189 12.69 5.05 4.75
CA GLY A 189 13.79 5.92 4.33
C GLY A 189 15.19 5.35 4.58
N SER A 190 15.29 4.07 4.94
CA SER A 190 16.56 3.37 5.16
C SER A 190 16.59 1.95 4.60
N ALA A 191 17.77 1.51 4.19
CA ALA A 191 18.06 0.14 3.81
C ALA A 191 18.68 -0.65 4.97
N TYR A 192 18.49 -1.96 4.92
CA TYR A 192 19.04 -2.93 5.85
C TYR A 192 19.83 -4.00 5.13
N ALA A 193 20.94 -4.43 5.72
CA ALA A 193 21.66 -5.61 5.26
C ALA A 193 22.30 -6.36 6.44
N ILE A 194 22.41 -7.68 6.29
CA ILE A 194 22.88 -8.60 7.34
C ILE A 194 23.71 -9.74 6.74
N ILE A 195 24.74 -10.14 7.47
CA ILE A 195 25.36 -11.45 7.44
C ILE A 195 25.20 -12.06 8.83
N GLY A 196 24.41 -13.11 8.92
CA GLY A 196 24.10 -13.81 10.16
C GLY A 196 24.21 -15.32 9.99
N GLN A 197 24.08 -16.06 11.07
CA GLN A 197 24.11 -17.52 11.05
C GLN A 197 23.04 -18.09 11.97
N ARG A 198 22.30 -19.10 11.48
CA ARG A 198 21.18 -19.65 12.24
C ARG A 198 21.67 -20.24 13.57
N GLY A 199 21.13 -19.73 14.67
CA GLY A 199 21.41 -20.23 16.03
C GLY A 199 22.50 -19.47 16.79
N ILE A 200 23.04 -18.38 16.25
CA ILE A 200 23.90 -17.45 17.01
C ILE A 200 23.06 -16.49 17.87
N GLN A 201 23.67 -15.83 18.84
CA GLN A 201 22.97 -14.91 19.76
C GLN A 201 22.62 -13.58 19.09
N LYS A 202 21.51 -12.97 19.53
CA LYS A 202 21.09 -11.63 19.10
C LYS A 202 22.21 -10.60 19.33
N GLY A 203 22.65 -9.96 18.25
CA GLY A 203 23.75 -9.00 18.23
C GLY A 203 25.11 -9.55 17.79
N GLU A 204 25.21 -10.85 17.51
CA GLU A 204 26.43 -11.47 16.96
C GLU A 204 26.49 -11.42 15.43
N ALA A 205 25.40 -11.05 14.75
CA ALA A 205 25.41 -10.86 13.30
C ALA A 205 26.12 -9.56 12.89
N HIS A 206 26.72 -9.58 11.70
CA HIS A 206 27.20 -8.36 11.05
C HIS A 206 26.03 -7.71 10.31
N GLU A 207 25.66 -6.49 10.68
CA GLU A 207 24.50 -5.83 10.10
C GLU A 207 24.68 -4.31 10.01
N THR A 208 24.04 -3.70 9.02
CA THR A 208 24.03 -2.25 8.83
C THR A 208 22.63 -1.73 8.53
N ILE A 209 22.37 -0.49 8.93
CA ILE A 209 21.24 0.31 8.50
C ILE A 209 21.79 1.60 7.96
N SER A 210 21.40 1.96 6.74
CA SER A 210 21.85 3.18 6.07
C SER A 210 20.66 3.94 5.52
N LYS A 211 20.60 5.25 5.72
CA LYS A 211 19.57 6.08 5.09
C LYS A 211 19.81 6.18 3.58
N PHE A 212 18.75 6.26 2.79
CA PHE A 212 18.89 6.38 1.33
C PHE A 212 19.66 7.65 0.94
N LEU A 213 19.25 8.78 1.51
CA LEU A 213 19.77 10.12 1.21
C LEU A 213 21.06 10.47 1.98
N ASP A 214 21.75 9.50 2.58
CA ASP A 214 23.05 9.77 3.21
C ASP A 214 24.14 9.87 2.13
N GLU A 215 24.85 10.99 2.07
CA GLU A 215 25.97 11.20 1.15
C GLU A 215 27.21 10.39 1.56
N ASN A 216 27.25 9.87 2.79
CA ASN A 216 28.39 9.09 3.27
C ASN A 216 28.29 7.62 2.85
N GLU A 217 28.80 7.31 1.65
CA GLU A 217 28.88 5.96 1.08
C GLU A 217 29.57 4.93 2.01
N SER A 218 30.46 5.37 2.90
CA SER A 218 31.14 4.48 3.87
C SER A 218 30.20 3.87 4.92
N GLN A 219 29.01 4.44 5.15
CA GLN A 219 28.01 3.85 6.05
C GLN A 219 27.11 2.82 5.35
N LYS A 220 27.09 2.84 4.01
CA LYS A 220 26.30 1.91 3.19
C LYS A 220 27.05 0.60 2.95
N LEU A 221 28.39 0.63 3.01
CA LEU A 221 29.27 -0.52 2.89
C LEU A 221 29.74 -1.01 4.27
N PHE A 222 29.63 -2.31 4.53
CA PHE A 222 30.32 -2.95 5.66
C PHE A 222 31.05 -4.21 5.17
N GLU A 223 32.31 -4.31 5.57
CA GLU A 223 33.24 -5.33 5.11
C GLU A 223 34.16 -5.77 6.24
N GLY A 224 34.72 -6.97 6.12
CA GLY A 224 35.60 -7.53 7.13
C GLY A 224 35.89 -9.00 6.91
N CYS A 225 36.48 -9.64 7.92
CA CYS A 225 36.75 -11.08 7.94
C CYS A 225 35.99 -11.73 9.09
N PHE A 226 35.47 -12.95 8.91
CA PHE A 226 34.95 -13.78 9.99
C PHE A 226 35.43 -15.24 9.85
N GLU A 227 35.44 -15.98 10.95
CA GLU A 227 35.70 -17.43 10.95
C GLU A 227 34.39 -18.22 10.79
N LEU A 228 34.47 -19.45 10.30
CA LEU A 228 33.34 -20.37 10.25
C LEU A 228 33.37 -21.31 11.47
N PRO A 229 32.30 -21.38 12.29
CA PRO A 229 31.09 -20.56 12.26
C PRO A 229 31.32 -19.12 12.76
N ILE A 230 30.46 -18.17 12.38
CA ILE A 230 30.51 -16.74 12.75
C ILE A 230 30.59 -16.57 14.28
N ALA A 231 29.82 -17.37 15.01
CA ALA A 231 29.82 -17.44 16.47
C ALA A 231 29.37 -18.84 16.94
N GLU A 232 29.30 -19.05 18.26
CA GLU A 232 28.81 -20.32 18.83
C GLU A 232 27.34 -20.56 18.44
N THR A 233 27.09 -21.54 17.58
CA THR A 233 25.74 -21.90 17.15
C THR A 233 25.07 -22.86 18.15
N ARG A 234 23.82 -22.59 18.49
CA ARG A 234 22.98 -23.48 19.29
C ARG A 234 21.82 -23.96 18.45
N GLU A 235 21.31 -25.14 18.76
CA GLU A 235 20.11 -25.65 18.08
C GLU A 235 18.91 -24.83 18.56
N VAL A 236 18.49 -23.89 17.71
CA VAL A 236 17.36 -22.99 17.97
C VAL A 236 16.23 -23.36 17.01
N GLU A 237 15.11 -23.80 17.58
CA GLU A 237 13.85 -23.86 16.86
C GLU A 237 13.38 -22.42 16.63
N LEU A 238 13.30 -22.01 15.36
CA LEU A 238 12.76 -20.70 15.01
C LEU A 238 11.26 -20.73 15.35
N LYS A 239 10.88 -20.04 16.42
CA LYS A 239 9.49 -19.87 16.83
C LYS A 239 9.04 -18.47 16.46
N ILE A 240 7.85 -18.40 15.88
CA ILE A 240 7.15 -17.14 15.71
C ILE A 240 6.35 -16.96 16.99
N ASP A 241 6.72 -15.96 17.78
CA ASP A 241 5.97 -15.62 18.98
C ASP A 241 4.75 -14.76 18.60
N GLY A 242 3.62 -15.04 19.24
CA GLY A 242 2.37 -14.33 19.01
C GLY A 242 1.41 -15.04 18.05
N PRO A 243 0.20 -14.48 17.86
CA PRO A 243 -0.84 -15.10 17.04
C PRO A 243 -0.46 -15.05 15.55
N PRO A 244 -0.93 -16.01 14.74
CA PRO A 244 -0.69 -16.01 13.29
C PRO A 244 -1.19 -14.69 12.68
N VAL A 245 -0.36 -14.06 11.84
CA VAL A 245 -0.77 -12.89 11.06
C VAL A 245 -1.72 -13.36 9.96
N HIS A 246 -2.89 -12.72 9.86
CA HIS A 246 -3.78 -12.94 8.72
C HIS A 246 -3.18 -12.24 7.50
N ARG A 247 -2.71 -13.02 6.52
CA ARG A 247 -2.04 -12.45 5.35
C ARG A 247 -3.03 -12.18 4.23
N ALA A 248 -2.71 -11.16 3.44
CA ALA A 248 -3.48 -10.84 2.26
C ALA A 248 -3.14 -11.85 1.16
N ASP A 249 -4.16 -12.40 0.52
CA ASP A 249 -4.03 -13.23 -0.67
C ASP A 249 -3.58 -12.36 -1.84
N GLU A 250 -2.30 -12.50 -2.22
CA GLU A 250 -1.68 -11.77 -3.33
C GLU A 250 -2.41 -12.01 -4.66
N THR A 251 -2.95 -13.21 -4.88
CA THR A 251 -3.67 -13.51 -6.12
C THR A 251 -5.01 -12.78 -6.15
N LYS A 252 -5.71 -12.67 -5.02
CA LYS A 252 -6.93 -11.87 -4.93
C LYS A 252 -6.66 -10.38 -4.99
N LEU A 253 -5.60 -9.89 -4.34
CA LEU A 253 -5.17 -8.50 -4.50
C LEU A 253 -4.82 -8.19 -5.95
N ALA A 254 -4.10 -9.08 -6.64
CA ALA A 254 -3.76 -8.92 -8.03
C ALA A 254 -4.99 -9.02 -8.95
N GLU A 255 -5.95 -9.91 -8.68
CA GLU A 255 -7.22 -10.00 -9.43
C GLU A 255 -8.08 -8.74 -9.26
N LEU A 256 -8.18 -8.22 -8.04
CA LEU A 256 -9.01 -7.06 -7.71
C LEU A 256 -8.32 -5.73 -8.07
N GLY A 257 -6.99 -5.69 -7.98
CA GLY A 257 -6.12 -4.61 -8.44
C GLY A 257 -5.65 -4.77 -9.88
N ALA A 258 -6.12 -5.80 -10.60
CA ALA A 258 -5.71 -6.15 -11.96
C ALA A 258 -5.87 -5.01 -12.95
N PHE A 259 -6.64 -3.97 -12.62
CA PHE A 259 -6.76 -2.79 -13.47
C PHE A 259 -5.45 -1.99 -13.56
N GLU A 260 -4.72 -1.74 -12.46
CA GLU A 260 -3.43 -1.02 -12.50
C GLU A 260 -2.31 -1.88 -13.09
N ALA A 261 -2.35 -3.19 -12.81
CA ALA A 261 -1.41 -4.15 -13.39
C ALA A 261 -1.68 -4.42 -14.88
N ASP A 262 -2.93 -4.56 -15.34
CA ASP A 262 -3.27 -4.72 -16.78
C ASP A 262 -2.88 -3.49 -17.60
N LEU A 263 -2.89 -2.29 -17.00
CA LEU A 263 -2.45 -1.07 -17.68
C LEU A 263 -0.96 -1.10 -18.02
N LEU A 264 -0.12 -1.69 -17.15
CA LEU A 264 1.31 -1.92 -17.40
C LEU A 264 1.60 -3.28 -18.07
N GLN A 265 0.69 -4.26 -17.94
CA GLN A 265 0.79 -5.65 -18.43
C GLN A 265 -0.11 -5.94 -19.63
N LYS A 266 -0.56 -4.94 -20.41
CA LYS A 266 -0.92 -5.22 -21.81
C LYS A 266 0.23 -6.03 -22.39
N LYS A 267 -0.09 -7.27 -22.74
CA LYS A 267 0.75 -8.48 -22.58
C LYS A 267 1.93 -8.55 -23.55
N GLU A 268 2.82 -7.57 -23.54
CA GLU A 268 4.05 -7.55 -24.32
C GLU A 268 5.22 -7.75 -23.36
N THR A 269 5.67 -9.00 -23.24
CA THR A 269 6.99 -9.28 -22.69
C THR A 269 8.00 -8.48 -23.50
N VAL A 270 8.76 -7.58 -22.85
CA VAL A 270 9.77 -6.73 -23.51
C VAL A 270 10.64 -7.59 -24.43
N GLU A 271 10.50 -7.40 -25.74
CA GLU A 271 11.32 -8.10 -26.72
C GLU A 271 12.63 -7.35 -26.87
N TYR A 272 13.75 -7.99 -26.52
CA TYR A 272 15.07 -7.40 -26.72
C TYR A 272 15.56 -7.72 -28.13
N GLY A 273 15.80 -6.66 -28.91
CA GLY A 273 16.41 -6.76 -30.23
C GLY A 273 17.91 -7.09 -30.17
N GLU A 274 18.58 -6.83 -31.30
CA GLU A 274 20.02 -7.08 -31.42
C GLU A 274 20.83 -6.32 -30.37
N LYS A 275 21.92 -6.96 -29.92
CA LYS A 275 22.86 -6.31 -29.00
C LYS A 275 23.63 -5.24 -29.75
N TRP A 276 23.46 -3.99 -29.34
CA TRP A 276 24.15 -2.84 -29.92
C TRP A 276 25.10 -2.23 -28.90
N LYS A 277 26.39 -2.58 -29.01
CA LYS A 277 27.42 -2.20 -28.04
C LYS A 277 27.43 -0.68 -27.80
N ASN A 278 27.41 -0.28 -26.52
CA ASN A 278 27.32 1.11 -26.07
C ASN A 278 26.20 1.93 -26.73
N CYS A 279 25.15 1.29 -27.24
CA CYS A 279 24.12 1.91 -28.07
C CYS A 279 24.69 2.79 -29.21
N GLY A 280 25.76 2.31 -29.84
CA GLY A 280 26.40 2.97 -30.98
C GLY A 280 27.45 4.04 -30.63
N MET A 281 27.67 4.31 -29.35
CA MET A 281 28.71 5.26 -28.93
C MET A 281 30.12 4.65 -29.03
N THR A 282 31.09 5.49 -29.41
CA THR A 282 32.50 5.08 -29.51
C THR A 282 33.14 4.82 -28.15
N LYS A 283 32.71 5.56 -27.11
CA LYS A 283 33.13 5.39 -25.71
C LYS A 283 31.97 4.80 -24.91
N GLY A 284 32.25 3.81 -24.08
CA GLY A 284 31.27 3.21 -23.17
C GLY A 284 30.94 4.12 -21.99
N CYS A 285 29.79 3.86 -21.37
CA CYS A 285 29.36 4.53 -20.15
C CYS A 285 30.01 3.89 -18.92
N ASN A 286 30.07 4.65 -17.83
CA ASN A 286 30.40 4.07 -16.54
C ASN A 286 29.14 3.37 -16.02
N GLU A 287 29.15 2.04 -16.00
CA GLU A 287 27.99 1.22 -15.63
C GLU A 287 27.53 1.45 -14.17
N ASP A 288 28.39 2.04 -13.34
CA ASP A 288 28.12 2.27 -11.93
C ASP A 288 27.14 3.45 -11.70
N ASP A 289 27.17 4.45 -12.58
CA ASP A 289 26.40 5.68 -12.43
C ASP A 289 25.55 6.04 -13.65
N SER A 290 25.72 5.34 -14.77
CA SER A 290 25.06 5.68 -16.01
C SER A 290 24.73 4.48 -16.91
N ILE A 291 23.78 4.69 -17.80
CA ILE A 291 23.21 3.71 -18.73
C ILE A 291 23.42 4.24 -20.15
N ALA A 292 23.98 3.43 -21.05
CA ALA A 292 24.09 3.81 -22.45
C ALA A 292 22.69 3.85 -23.09
N VAL A 293 22.35 4.97 -23.72
CA VAL A 293 21.07 5.13 -24.43
C VAL A 293 21.26 5.72 -25.83
N HIS A 294 20.35 5.37 -26.73
CA HIS A 294 20.24 5.96 -28.08
C HIS A 294 18.77 6.20 -28.43
N PHE A 295 18.49 7.35 -29.05
CA PHE A 295 17.18 7.72 -29.57
C PHE A 295 17.30 8.15 -31.03
N PHE A 296 16.43 7.57 -31.86
CA PHE A 296 16.20 7.93 -33.24
C PHE A 296 14.71 8.11 -33.50
N SER A 297 14.28 9.29 -33.95
CA SER A 297 12.87 9.60 -34.15
C SER A 297 12.32 9.29 -35.55
N GLY A 298 13.16 8.79 -36.47
CA GLY A 298 12.80 8.60 -37.87
C GLY A 298 12.82 9.87 -38.71
N GLU A 299 13.20 9.77 -39.99
CA GLU A 299 13.17 10.90 -40.95
C GLU A 299 11.77 11.19 -41.50
N HIS A 300 10.97 10.13 -41.66
CA HIS A 300 9.63 10.15 -42.23
C HIS A 300 8.88 8.88 -41.87
N LYS A 301 7.58 8.80 -42.17
CA LYS A 301 6.68 7.68 -41.83
C LYS A 301 7.16 6.25 -42.18
N ASP A 302 8.09 6.09 -43.13
CA ASP A 302 8.60 4.77 -43.56
C ASP A 302 9.96 4.41 -42.91
N ASP A 303 10.48 5.27 -42.02
CA ASP A 303 11.79 5.13 -41.37
C ASP A 303 11.60 5.07 -39.85
N HIS A 304 11.34 3.85 -39.36
CA HIS A 304 10.89 3.57 -37.99
C HIS A 304 11.82 4.14 -36.90
N PRO A 305 11.26 4.48 -35.72
CA PRO A 305 12.05 4.99 -34.62
C PRO A 305 12.94 3.90 -34.04
N LYS A 306 14.08 4.30 -33.48
CA LYS A 306 14.96 3.39 -32.74
C LYS A 306 15.20 3.87 -31.34
N MET A 307 15.16 2.93 -30.40
CA MET A 307 15.58 3.18 -29.02
C MET A 307 16.49 2.05 -28.58
N CYS A 308 17.69 2.39 -28.09
CA CYS A 308 18.57 1.43 -27.43
C CYS A 308 18.79 1.86 -25.98
N VAL A 309 18.77 0.90 -25.08
CA VAL A 309 19.03 1.09 -23.65
C VAL A 309 19.87 -0.08 -23.16
N GLY A 310 20.97 0.20 -22.46
CA GLY A 310 21.78 -0.85 -21.84
C GLY A 310 22.33 -1.86 -22.86
N GLU A 311 22.75 -1.37 -24.02
CA GLU A 311 23.22 -2.16 -25.16
C GLU A 311 22.18 -3.07 -25.85
N ARG A 312 20.89 -2.92 -25.56
CA ARG A 312 19.82 -3.65 -26.23
C ARG A 312 18.90 -2.70 -26.98
N LEU A 313 18.61 -3.04 -28.24
CA LEU A 313 17.53 -2.38 -28.98
C LEU A 313 16.18 -2.76 -28.37
N LEU A 314 15.36 -1.75 -28.09
CA LEU A 314 14.00 -1.87 -27.58
C LEU A 314 12.95 -1.52 -28.63
N PHE A 315 13.21 -0.51 -29.46
CA PHE A 315 12.35 -0.16 -30.58
C PHE A 315 13.19 -0.17 -31.86
N ASP A 316 12.65 -0.81 -32.89
CA ASP A 316 13.11 -0.80 -34.28
C ASP A 316 11.93 -1.31 -35.13
N LYS A 317 12.09 -1.36 -36.45
CA LYS A 317 11.13 -1.97 -37.35
C LYS A 317 10.81 -3.40 -36.88
N ASP A 318 9.51 -3.68 -36.73
CA ASP A 318 8.97 -4.98 -36.30
C ASP A 318 9.40 -5.42 -34.87
N LEU A 319 9.82 -4.49 -34.00
CA LEU A 319 10.20 -4.76 -32.61
C LEU A 319 9.35 -3.93 -31.63
N ASN A 320 8.73 -4.59 -30.64
CA ASN A 320 7.85 -4.00 -29.61
C ASN A 320 6.83 -2.99 -30.18
N ASN A 321 6.24 -3.30 -31.34
CA ASN A 321 5.24 -2.47 -32.01
C ASN A 321 5.67 -1.01 -32.25
N ALA A 322 6.96 -0.76 -32.50
CA ALA A 322 7.47 0.57 -32.80
C ALA A 322 6.67 1.26 -33.92
N GLY A 323 5.98 2.36 -33.59
CA GLY A 323 4.95 2.93 -34.45
C GLY A 323 4.72 4.43 -34.26
N ARG A 324 3.81 5.00 -35.06
CA ARG A 324 3.47 6.44 -35.06
C ARG A 324 2.98 6.87 -33.69
N GLY A 325 3.35 8.06 -33.23
CA GLY A 325 2.98 8.56 -31.91
C GLY A 325 4.16 8.53 -30.94
N LEU A 326 3.93 8.08 -29.71
CA LEU A 326 4.96 7.99 -28.66
C LEU A 326 5.33 6.53 -28.40
N ASN A 327 6.64 6.26 -28.40
CA ASN A 327 7.22 4.96 -28.05
C ASN A 327 8.00 5.13 -26.74
N LEU A 328 7.63 4.36 -25.71
CA LEU A 328 8.07 4.56 -24.33
C LEU A 328 8.74 3.31 -23.77
N ALA A 329 9.77 3.51 -22.96
CA ALA A 329 10.38 2.48 -22.13
C ALA A 329 10.40 2.93 -20.66
N MET A 330 10.01 2.04 -19.75
CA MET A 330 10.13 2.21 -18.31
C MET A 330 11.37 1.48 -17.82
N LEU A 331 12.21 2.16 -17.04
CA LEU A 331 13.45 1.62 -16.52
C LEU A 331 13.47 1.72 -14.98
N GLU A 332 13.94 0.66 -14.34
CA GLU A 332 14.36 0.75 -12.94
C GLU A 332 15.74 1.44 -12.89
N PRO A 333 15.86 2.60 -12.20
CA PRO A 333 17.03 3.48 -12.30
C PRO A 333 18.35 2.82 -11.89
N LYS A 334 18.36 2.02 -10.82
CA LYS A 334 19.61 1.56 -10.19
C LYS A 334 20.23 0.36 -10.91
N THR A 335 19.40 -0.56 -11.36
CA THR A 335 19.76 -1.72 -12.20
C THR A 335 19.92 -1.32 -13.66
N GLY A 336 19.18 -0.31 -14.12
CA GLY A 336 19.06 0.06 -15.53
C GLY A 336 18.22 -0.93 -16.35
N LYS A 337 17.52 -1.85 -15.68
CA LYS A 337 16.68 -2.86 -16.32
C LYS A 337 15.40 -2.22 -16.86
N VAL A 338 15.09 -2.54 -18.11
CA VAL A 338 13.82 -2.17 -18.75
C VAL A 338 12.73 -3.10 -18.20
N THR A 339 11.73 -2.52 -17.56
CA THR A 339 10.65 -3.24 -16.87
C THR A 339 9.36 -3.28 -17.68
N ALA A 340 9.14 -2.31 -18.55
CA ALA A 340 8.03 -2.28 -19.51
C ALA A 340 8.38 -1.44 -20.75
N VAL A 341 7.69 -1.72 -21.85
CA VAL A 341 7.68 -0.90 -23.07
C VAL A 341 6.23 -0.65 -23.48
N ALA A 342 5.97 0.46 -24.15
CA ALA A 342 4.66 0.79 -24.66
C ALA A 342 4.73 1.66 -25.91
N HIS A 343 3.71 1.55 -26.76
CA HIS A 343 3.51 2.38 -27.93
C HIS A 343 2.07 2.92 -27.88
N PHE A 344 1.90 4.23 -28.14
CA PHE A 344 0.61 4.89 -28.21
C PHE A 344 0.54 5.81 -29.42
N ASP A 345 -0.45 5.58 -30.29
CA ASP A 345 -0.75 6.44 -31.43
C ASP A 345 -1.54 7.68 -30.99
N THR A 346 -0.82 8.64 -30.43
CA THR A 346 -1.36 9.93 -29.98
C THR A 346 -1.77 10.86 -31.13
N TYR A 347 -1.75 10.39 -32.38
CA TYR A 347 -2.41 11.05 -33.51
C TYR A 347 -3.88 10.61 -33.66
N GLU A 348 -4.22 9.35 -33.35
CA GLU A 348 -5.51 8.70 -33.63
C GLU A 348 -6.40 8.40 -32.40
N ASP A 349 -6.13 9.04 -31.26
CA ASP A 349 -6.91 9.03 -29.98
C ASP A 349 -6.51 7.97 -28.94
N GLU A 350 -5.24 7.59 -28.87
CA GLU A 350 -4.74 6.68 -27.80
C GLU A 350 -4.21 7.42 -26.55
N SER A 351 -4.55 8.71 -26.41
CA SER A 351 -4.08 9.56 -25.31
C SER A 351 -4.49 9.08 -23.91
N ASN A 352 -5.70 8.52 -23.79
CA ASN A 352 -6.21 8.05 -22.51
C ASN A 352 -5.39 6.84 -22.02
N GLY A 353 -5.07 5.90 -22.91
CA GLY A 353 -4.22 4.75 -22.58
C GLY A 353 -2.80 5.18 -22.20
N LEU A 354 -2.27 6.23 -22.84
CA LEU A 354 -0.99 6.82 -22.46
C LEU A 354 -1.03 7.42 -21.04
N VAL A 355 -2.08 8.18 -20.71
CA VAL A 355 -2.26 8.76 -19.36
C VAL A 355 -2.30 7.66 -18.31
N GLU A 356 -3.10 6.62 -18.53
CA GLU A 356 -3.22 5.48 -17.62
C GLU A 356 -1.87 4.75 -17.44
N TRP A 357 -1.12 4.54 -18.52
CA TRP A 357 0.21 3.93 -18.47
C TRP A 357 1.22 4.78 -17.70
N LEU A 358 1.27 6.10 -17.97
CA LEU A 358 2.15 7.04 -17.28
C LEU A 358 1.80 7.21 -15.80
N ASP A 359 0.53 7.03 -15.42
CA ASP A 359 0.10 7.14 -14.03
C ASP A 359 0.47 5.91 -13.21
N ALA A 360 0.39 4.72 -13.82
CA ALA A 360 0.79 3.46 -13.18
C ALA A 360 2.31 3.32 -12.93
N ILE A 361 3.14 4.20 -13.50
CA ILE A 361 4.60 4.16 -13.32
C ILE A 361 4.96 4.43 -11.85
N PRO A 362 5.72 3.53 -11.18
CA PRO A 362 6.12 3.77 -9.80
C PRO A 362 6.99 5.02 -9.66
N THR A 363 6.79 5.76 -8.57
CA THR A 363 7.61 6.95 -8.27
C THR A 363 9.09 6.57 -8.20
N GLY A 364 9.95 7.40 -8.80
CA GLY A 364 11.38 7.17 -8.91
C GLY A 364 11.80 6.36 -10.15
N TYR A 365 10.88 5.76 -10.92
CA TYR A 365 11.25 5.09 -12.16
C TYR A 365 11.55 6.09 -13.27
N ILE A 366 12.43 5.70 -14.19
CA ILE A 366 12.81 6.49 -15.36
C ILE A 366 11.88 6.14 -16.52
N VAL A 367 11.47 7.16 -17.26
CA VAL A 367 10.68 7.03 -18.49
C VAL A 367 11.49 7.59 -19.64
N ALA A 368 11.76 6.77 -20.65
CA ALA A 368 12.43 7.17 -21.88
C ALA A 368 11.42 7.15 -23.03
N VAL A 369 11.36 8.21 -23.81
CA VAL A 369 10.34 8.43 -24.86
C VAL A 369 11.01 8.86 -26.15
N VAL A 370 10.53 8.34 -27.27
CA VAL A 370 10.84 8.86 -28.61
C VAL A 370 9.55 8.97 -29.43
N SER A 371 9.35 10.14 -30.07
CA SER A 371 8.24 10.34 -30.99
C SER A 371 8.56 9.79 -32.39
N PHE A 372 7.51 9.41 -33.13
CA PHE A 372 7.64 8.99 -34.53
C PHE A 372 6.45 9.46 -35.37
N ASP A 373 6.73 9.90 -36.59
CA ASP A 373 5.78 10.42 -37.60
C ASP A 373 4.95 11.63 -37.11
N GLU A 374 4.01 11.43 -36.18
CA GLU A 374 3.16 12.45 -35.58
C GLU A 374 2.71 12.00 -34.18
N ALA A 375 2.87 12.85 -33.17
CA ALA A 375 2.54 12.50 -31.78
C ALA A 375 1.73 13.56 -31.01
N SER A 376 1.28 14.62 -31.67
CA SER A 376 0.74 15.81 -31.00
C SER A 376 -0.76 16.04 -31.21
N ASN A 377 -1.35 15.50 -32.28
CA ASN A 377 -2.69 15.87 -32.74
C ASN A 377 -3.79 15.57 -31.72
N GLN A 378 -3.71 14.43 -31.05
CA GLN A 378 -4.63 14.02 -29.97
C GLN A 378 -3.90 13.78 -28.66
N LEU A 379 -2.75 14.43 -28.46
CA LEU A 379 -2.07 14.39 -27.16
C LEU A 379 -2.80 15.27 -26.15
N SER A 380 -3.36 14.65 -25.12
CA SER A 380 -4.22 15.29 -24.12
C SER A 380 -3.43 16.22 -23.21
N ASP A 381 -4.10 17.23 -22.68
CA ASP A 381 -3.51 18.15 -21.70
C ASP A 381 -3.05 17.42 -20.43
N MET A 382 -3.73 16.32 -20.06
CA MET A 382 -3.35 15.50 -18.92
C MET A 382 -2.03 14.75 -19.18
N ALA A 383 -1.84 14.15 -20.35
CA ALA A 383 -0.56 13.53 -20.71
C ALA A 383 0.59 14.55 -20.71
N ARG A 384 0.33 15.76 -21.24
CA ARG A 384 1.29 16.87 -21.23
C ARG A 384 1.68 17.26 -19.81
N ARG A 385 0.71 17.38 -18.90
CA ARG A 385 0.95 17.68 -17.48
C ARG A 385 1.78 16.59 -16.80
N ILE A 386 1.50 15.31 -17.05
CA ILE A 386 2.29 14.22 -16.47
C ILE A 386 3.74 14.27 -16.96
N PHE A 387 3.99 14.49 -18.26
CA PHE A 387 5.36 14.65 -18.76
C PHE A 387 6.07 15.87 -18.17
N TYR A 388 5.36 16.99 -18.01
CA TYR A 388 5.87 18.17 -17.32
C TYR A 388 6.33 17.83 -15.89
N GLU A 389 5.51 17.10 -15.13
CA GLU A 389 5.83 16.66 -13.77
C GLU A 389 6.98 15.63 -13.72
N MET A 390 7.14 14.83 -14.77
CA MET A 390 8.29 13.93 -14.96
C MET A 390 9.57 14.67 -15.36
N GLY A 391 9.50 15.99 -15.58
CA GLY A 391 10.64 16.87 -15.84
C GLY A 391 10.76 17.35 -17.29
N SER A 392 9.73 17.21 -18.12
CA SER A 392 9.73 17.81 -19.46
C SER A 392 9.58 19.33 -19.38
N SER A 393 10.46 20.03 -20.05
CA SER A 393 10.43 21.48 -20.27
C SER A 393 9.83 21.85 -21.64
N MET A 394 9.73 20.90 -22.57
CA MET A 394 9.38 21.15 -23.96
C MET A 394 8.06 20.52 -24.41
N ILE A 395 7.39 19.69 -23.58
CA ILE A 395 6.18 18.96 -23.97
C ILE A 395 5.07 19.86 -24.52
N ASP A 396 4.83 21.02 -23.92
CA ASP A 396 3.82 21.98 -24.39
C ASP A 396 4.13 22.59 -25.77
N ARG A 397 5.38 22.46 -26.23
CA ARG A 397 5.81 22.90 -27.56
C ARG A 397 5.70 21.80 -28.61
N LEU A 398 5.39 20.55 -28.23
CA LEU A 398 5.20 19.44 -29.15
C LEU A 398 4.00 19.70 -30.07
N LYS A 399 4.27 19.76 -31.38
CA LYS A 399 3.32 20.14 -32.45
C LYS A 399 3.37 19.14 -33.60
N PHE A 400 2.46 19.32 -34.56
CA PHE A 400 2.26 18.41 -35.68
C PHE A 400 3.58 18.07 -36.38
N ARG A 401 3.94 16.78 -36.42
CA ARG A 401 5.19 16.24 -37.03
C ARG A 401 6.50 16.74 -36.43
N ALA A 402 6.49 17.14 -35.16
CA ALA A 402 7.70 17.39 -34.42
C ALA A 402 8.41 16.09 -34.03
N SER A 403 9.74 16.14 -34.05
CA SER A 403 10.60 15.07 -33.55
C SER A 403 10.98 15.41 -32.12
N TRP A 404 10.75 14.49 -31.18
CA TRP A 404 10.95 14.71 -29.76
C TRP A 404 11.51 13.44 -29.13
N TYR A 405 12.52 13.61 -28.28
CA TYR A 405 12.86 12.59 -27.30
C TYR A 405 12.84 13.22 -25.92
N PHE A 406 12.54 12.39 -24.92
CA PHE A 406 12.51 12.83 -23.53
C PHE A 406 12.90 11.68 -22.63
N VAL A 407 13.72 11.99 -21.62
CA VAL A 407 14.00 11.08 -20.51
C VAL A 407 13.69 11.79 -19.21
N GLY A 408 12.67 11.29 -18.51
CA GLY A 408 12.17 11.83 -17.25
C GLY A 408 12.25 10.83 -16.11
N GLN A 409 11.93 11.29 -14.90
CA GLN A 409 11.73 10.42 -13.74
C GLN A 409 10.44 10.81 -13.03
N LYS A 410 9.58 9.83 -12.74
CA LYS A 410 8.33 10.07 -11.99
C LYS A 410 8.67 10.65 -10.62
N GLY A 411 8.16 11.85 -10.32
CA GLY A 411 8.35 12.53 -9.04
C GLY A 411 9.67 13.31 -8.87
N ILE A 412 10.41 13.58 -9.95
CA ILE A 412 11.70 14.32 -9.90
C ILE A 412 11.56 15.78 -9.41
N GLY A 413 10.40 16.41 -9.64
CA GLY A 413 10.13 17.78 -9.18
C GLY A 413 11.07 18.86 -9.77
N ALA A 414 11.70 18.59 -10.92
CA ALA A 414 12.56 19.51 -11.68
C ALA A 414 12.66 19.08 -13.15
N TYR A 415 13.12 19.99 -14.01
CA TYR A 415 13.36 19.66 -15.42
C TYR A 415 14.59 18.77 -15.59
N THR A 416 14.50 17.80 -16.50
CA THR A 416 15.65 17.00 -16.91
C THR A 416 16.37 17.67 -18.08
N PRO A 417 17.70 17.52 -18.19
CA PRO A 417 18.45 17.99 -19.35
C PRO A 417 18.38 17.01 -20.54
N PHE A 418 17.67 15.89 -20.39
CA PHE A 418 17.63 14.78 -21.34
C PHE A 418 16.39 14.89 -22.22
N GLU A 419 16.31 16.00 -22.94
CA GLU A 419 15.17 16.35 -23.77
C GLU A 419 15.62 17.19 -24.96
N ASP A 420 15.11 16.89 -26.15
CA ASP A 420 15.28 17.75 -27.32
C ASP A 420 14.05 17.67 -28.23
N LEU A 421 13.79 18.76 -28.96
CA LEU A 421 12.59 18.95 -29.76
C LEU A 421 12.92 19.70 -31.05
N ASN A 422 12.78 19.02 -32.18
CA ASN A 422 12.84 19.65 -33.49
C ASN A 422 11.43 19.99 -33.97
N ILE A 423 11.20 21.26 -34.30
CA ILE A 423 9.92 21.76 -34.85
C ILE A 423 10.00 21.78 -36.38
N PRO A 424 8.98 21.28 -37.09
CA PRO A 424 8.99 21.25 -38.55
C PRO A 424 8.80 22.64 -39.17
N GLN A 425 9.29 22.79 -40.41
CA GLN A 425 9.01 23.95 -41.24
C GLN A 425 7.88 23.63 -42.23
N GLY A 426 6.69 24.22 -42.00
CA GLY A 426 5.52 23.98 -42.82
C GLY A 426 4.90 22.61 -42.56
N ASN A 427 4.55 21.87 -43.63
CA ASN A 427 3.91 20.55 -43.53
C ASN A 427 4.89 19.37 -43.61
N ASN A 428 6.20 19.62 -43.68
CA ASN A 428 7.21 18.56 -43.69
C ASN A 428 7.42 17.98 -42.28
N TRP A 429 8.07 16.82 -42.18
CA TRP A 429 8.57 16.32 -40.90
C TRP A 429 9.71 17.19 -40.38
N ALA A 430 9.85 17.28 -39.07
CA ALA A 430 11.00 17.90 -38.45
C ALA A 430 12.26 17.09 -38.75
N ASN A 431 13.43 17.72 -38.61
CA ASN A 431 14.68 16.98 -38.69
C ASN A 431 14.68 15.83 -37.67
N PRO A 432 15.13 14.62 -38.05
CA PRO A 432 15.20 13.51 -37.11
C PRO A 432 16.12 13.86 -35.95
N ILE A 433 15.78 13.35 -34.78
CA ILE A 433 16.67 13.36 -33.63
C ILE A 433 17.56 12.13 -33.70
N HIS A 434 18.86 12.33 -33.51
CA HIS A 434 19.83 11.27 -33.28
C HIS A 434 20.61 11.63 -32.02
N ALA A 435 20.21 11.07 -30.89
CA ALA A 435 20.84 11.34 -29.60
C ALA A 435 21.44 10.06 -29.03
N SER A 436 22.69 10.13 -28.57
CA SER A 436 23.31 9.05 -27.80
C SER A 436 24.12 9.63 -26.67
N PHE A 437 23.91 9.12 -25.47
CA PHE A 437 24.58 9.62 -24.27
C PHE A 437 24.55 8.58 -23.15
N CYS A 438 25.30 8.86 -22.09
CA CYS A 438 25.25 8.12 -20.85
C CYS A 438 24.20 8.75 -19.94
N LEU A 439 23.04 8.10 -19.85
CA LEU A 439 21.93 8.50 -18.99
C LEU A 439 22.29 8.21 -17.52
N PRO A 440 22.35 9.20 -16.63
CA PRO A 440 22.60 8.97 -15.22
C PRO A 440 21.51 8.10 -14.59
N LYS A 441 21.91 7.11 -13.80
CA LYS A 441 21.00 6.21 -13.08
C LYS A 441 20.12 6.92 -12.06
N SER A 442 20.55 8.08 -11.57
CA SER A 442 19.82 8.85 -10.56
C SER A 442 19.59 10.25 -11.04
N LEU A 443 18.35 10.63 -11.37
CA LEU A 443 18.03 11.97 -11.88
C LEU A 443 17.73 12.99 -10.76
N HIS A 444 17.68 12.56 -9.48
CA HIS A 444 17.39 13.45 -8.35
C HIS A 444 18.46 14.53 -8.11
N LYS A 445 19.71 14.36 -8.56
CA LYS A 445 20.74 15.42 -8.47
C LYS A 445 20.40 16.66 -9.30
N TRP A 446 19.43 16.53 -10.20
CA TRP A 446 18.83 17.62 -10.97
C TRP A 446 17.56 18.17 -10.30
N ALA A 447 17.04 17.51 -9.26
CA ALA A 447 15.93 18.00 -8.44
C ALA A 447 16.35 19.28 -7.69
N GLY A 448 15.62 20.38 -7.92
CA GLY A 448 15.88 21.65 -7.25
C GLY A 448 16.88 22.59 -7.91
N ARG A 449 17.39 22.32 -9.12
CA ARG A 449 17.91 23.40 -9.97
C ARG A 449 16.73 24.25 -10.42
N LYS A 450 16.45 25.33 -9.68
CA LYS A 450 15.58 26.40 -10.15
C LYS A 450 16.19 26.96 -11.44
N ASP A 451 15.32 27.24 -12.41
CA ASP A 451 15.66 28.11 -13.53
C ASP A 451 16.38 29.36 -12.99
N THR A 452 17.49 29.74 -13.62
CA THR A 452 18.39 30.85 -13.26
C THR A 452 17.71 32.23 -13.23
N SER A 453 16.38 32.29 -13.34
CA SER A 453 15.55 33.49 -13.37
C SER A 453 14.92 33.88 -12.01
N SER A 454 15.04 33.07 -10.94
CA SER A 454 14.46 33.42 -9.64
C SER A 454 15.42 33.23 -8.45
N GLN A 455 16.12 34.30 -8.08
CA GLN A 455 16.78 34.41 -6.79
C GLN A 455 15.73 34.50 -5.67
N MET A 456 15.62 33.46 -4.84
CA MET A 456 15.15 33.63 -3.46
C MET A 456 15.67 32.53 -2.53
N SER A 457 16.44 33.00 -1.54
CA SER A 457 16.86 32.45 -0.26
C SER A 457 17.30 30.97 -0.19
N SER A 458 18.62 30.80 -0.10
CA SER A 458 19.30 29.64 0.45
C SER A 458 19.07 29.53 1.96
N SER A 459 18.42 28.46 2.42
CA SER A 459 18.59 27.92 3.77
C SER A 459 19.21 26.54 3.64
N SER A 460 20.48 26.46 4.03
CA SER A 460 21.30 25.27 4.12
C SER A 460 21.08 24.56 5.47
N VAL A 461 20.26 23.52 5.47
CA VAL A 461 20.33 22.34 6.36
C VAL A 461 19.81 21.17 5.50
N GLY A 462 20.35 19.96 5.63
CA GLY A 462 20.03 18.81 4.77
C GLY A 462 18.55 18.40 4.82
N ASP A 463 17.73 19.06 3.99
CA ASP A 463 16.30 18.84 3.88
C ASP A 463 16.03 17.50 3.20
N VAL A 464 15.75 16.48 4.01
CA VAL A 464 15.10 15.25 3.55
C VAL A 464 13.73 15.64 3.01
N ARG A 465 13.63 15.76 1.67
CA ARG A 465 12.38 16.10 1.01
C ARG A 465 11.49 14.86 0.95
N ASN A 466 10.23 14.97 1.36
CA ASN A 466 9.25 13.92 1.14
C ASN A 466 8.73 14.01 -0.30
N LEU A 467 9.53 13.53 -1.26
CA LEU A 467 9.22 13.60 -2.69
C LEU A 467 7.87 12.94 -3.05
N PRO A 468 7.51 11.75 -2.50
CA PRO A 468 6.18 11.18 -2.72
C PRO A 468 5.04 12.10 -2.27
N LYS A 469 5.13 12.69 -1.07
CA LYS A 469 4.12 13.62 -0.56
C LYS A 469 4.08 14.91 -1.37
N ARG A 470 5.24 15.47 -1.73
CA ARG A 470 5.34 16.64 -2.62
C ARG A 470 4.68 16.39 -3.97
N HIS A 471 4.90 15.21 -4.55
CA HIS A 471 4.29 14.83 -5.81
C HIS A 471 2.77 14.73 -5.69
N PHE A 472 2.28 14.01 -4.66
CA PHE A 472 0.86 13.93 -4.36
C PHE A 472 0.21 15.32 -4.22
N CYS A 473 0.82 16.20 -3.42
CA CYS A 473 0.35 17.57 -3.19
C CYS A 473 0.48 18.52 -4.39
N ALA A 474 1.26 18.15 -5.42
CA ALA A 474 1.33 18.89 -6.67
C ALA A 474 0.32 18.36 -7.70
N LYS A 475 0.00 17.06 -7.63
CA LYS A 475 -1.03 16.40 -8.44
C LYS A 475 -2.43 16.84 -8.01
N TYR A 476 -2.66 16.96 -6.70
CA TYR A 476 -3.96 17.28 -6.11
C TYR A 476 -3.93 18.62 -5.37
N ASP A 477 -4.73 19.59 -5.84
CA ASP A 477 -4.83 20.95 -5.26
C ASP A 477 -5.68 20.99 -3.96
N ARG A 478 -5.83 19.87 -3.26
CA ARG A 478 -6.61 19.71 -2.01
C ARG A 478 -5.69 19.40 -0.83
N HIS A 479 -6.26 19.09 0.34
CA HIS A 479 -5.50 18.73 1.54
C HIS A 479 -4.60 19.85 2.12
N GLU A 480 -5.12 21.08 2.21
CA GLU A 480 -4.36 22.31 2.52
C GLU A 480 -3.36 22.17 3.69
N GLU A 481 -3.80 21.67 4.85
CA GLU A 481 -2.92 21.53 6.02
C GLU A 481 -1.83 20.46 5.78
N PHE A 482 -2.20 19.34 5.19
CA PHE A 482 -1.30 18.22 4.88
C PHE A 482 -0.25 18.62 3.84
N CYS A 483 -0.65 19.38 2.84
CA CYS A 483 0.18 19.88 1.74
C CYS A 483 0.79 21.26 2.00
N SER A 484 0.63 21.80 3.21
CA SER A 484 1.19 23.09 3.60
C SER A 484 2.73 23.05 3.60
N GLY A 485 3.38 24.19 3.36
CA GLY A 485 4.85 24.28 3.35
C GLY A 485 5.52 23.82 4.65
N SER A 486 4.81 23.86 5.79
CA SER A 486 5.29 23.33 7.08
C SER A 486 5.21 21.81 7.20
N ASN A 487 4.29 21.16 6.48
CA ASN A 487 4.03 19.72 6.58
C ASN A 487 4.44 18.93 5.33
N ILE A 488 4.77 19.60 4.22
CA ILE A 488 5.04 18.97 2.92
C ILE A 488 6.19 17.94 2.96
N ASP A 489 7.14 18.10 3.89
CA ASP A 489 8.27 17.19 4.10
C ASP A 489 8.15 16.33 5.37
N SER A 490 7.00 16.33 6.04
CA SER A 490 6.79 15.50 7.23
C SER A 490 6.87 14.01 6.84
N PRO A 491 7.56 13.15 7.61
CA PRO A 491 7.56 11.71 7.37
C PRO A 491 6.15 11.13 7.59
N ILE A 492 5.78 10.14 6.79
CA ILE A 492 4.52 9.40 6.94
C ILE A 492 4.89 8.01 7.45
N MET A 493 4.76 7.82 8.75
CA MET A 493 5.15 6.56 9.41
C MET A 493 4.23 6.27 10.60
N PRO A 494 3.97 4.99 10.89
CA PRO A 494 3.21 4.60 12.08
C PRO A 494 3.91 5.04 13.37
N ARG A 495 3.11 5.35 14.39
CA ARG A 495 3.60 5.67 15.73
C ARG A 495 4.23 4.44 16.38
N HIS A 496 5.37 4.64 17.04
CA HIS A 496 6.07 3.58 17.75
C HIS A 496 5.25 3.05 18.93
N LEU A 497 5.27 1.73 19.13
CA LEU A 497 4.69 1.08 20.30
C LEU A 497 5.61 1.31 21.52
N HIS A 498 5.14 2.04 22.53
CA HIS A 498 5.97 2.34 23.70
C HIS A 498 6.01 1.17 24.69
N ASP A 499 4.90 0.46 24.85
CA ASP A 499 4.81 -0.71 25.71
C ASP A 499 5.14 -2.01 24.95
N GLU A 500 6.37 -2.48 25.11
CA GLU A 500 6.85 -3.71 24.46
C GLU A 500 6.09 -4.97 24.90
N GLN A 501 5.41 -4.97 26.06
CA GLN A 501 4.63 -6.14 26.51
C GLN A 501 3.44 -6.40 25.60
N ARG A 502 2.88 -5.33 25.03
CA ARG A 502 1.76 -5.37 24.09
C ARG A 502 2.15 -5.78 22.69
N ALA A 503 3.43 -5.97 22.41
CA ALA A 503 3.88 -6.19 21.05
C ALA A 503 3.27 -7.48 20.42
N ASN A 504 2.85 -8.43 21.26
CA ASN A 504 2.18 -9.67 20.85
C ASN A 504 0.63 -9.61 20.94
N ASP A 505 0.06 -8.42 21.17
CA ASP A 505 -1.40 -8.22 21.21
C ASP A 505 -2.02 -8.72 19.90
N ALA A 506 -3.01 -9.61 20.02
CA ALA A 506 -3.61 -10.26 18.85
C ALA A 506 -4.33 -9.29 17.91
N ILE A 507 -4.79 -8.15 18.44
CA ILE A 507 -5.49 -7.13 17.66
C ILE A 507 -4.63 -6.54 16.54
N PHE A 508 -3.30 -6.48 16.70
CA PHE A 508 -2.38 -5.92 15.69
C PHE A 508 -2.32 -6.75 14.40
N ASN A 509 -2.80 -8.00 14.47
CA ASN A 509 -2.83 -8.94 13.37
C ASN A 509 -4.23 -9.11 12.77
N VAL A 510 -5.22 -8.36 13.24
CA VAL A 510 -6.58 -8.36 12.68
C VAL A 510 -6.64 -7.40 11.49
N PRO A 511 -7.16 -7.81 10.33
CA PRO A 511 -7.27 -6.91 9.17
C PRO A 511 -8.12 -5.69 9.48
N ILE A 512 -7.68 -4.53 8.97
CA ILE A 512 -8.38 -3.25 9.05
C ILE A 512 -8.85 -2.89 7.64
N LEU A 513 -10.15 -2.88 7.43
CA LEU A 513 -10.80 -2.35 6.24
C LEU A 513 -11.14 -0.88 6.46
N VAL A 514 -10.55 0.01 5.67
CA VAL A 514 -10.98 1.41 5.56
C VAL A 514 -11.87 1.53 4.32
N ALA A 515 -13.17 1.72 4.54
CA ALA A 515 -14.15 1.87 3.46
C ALA A 515 -14.24 3.35 3.06
N SER A 516 -13.52 3.74 2.02
CA SER A 516 -13.48 5.10 1.48
C SER A 516 -14.61 5.34 0.48
N GLY A 517 -15.55 6.21 0.84
CA GLY A 517 -16.55 6.74 -0.07
C GLY A 517 -15.97 7.79 -1.02
N LEU A 518 -16.57 8.98 -1.04
CA LEU A 518 -16.34 10.01 -2.09
C LEU A 518 -15.54 11.21 -1.60
N ALA A 519 -15.02 11.17 -0.36
CA ALA A 519 -14.38 12.32 0.29
C ALA A 519 -12.89 12.03 0.60
N PRO A 520 -11.97 12.33 -0.34
CA PRO A 520 -10.53 12.11 -0.14
C PRO A 520 -9.96 12.77 1.13
N ASP A 521 -10.46 13.96 1.49
CA ASP A 521 -10.05 14.65 2.73
C ASP A 521 -10.44 13.87 4.00
N SER A 522 -11.63 13.25 4.00
CA SER A 522 -12.07 12.37 5.09
C SER A 522 -11.16 11.16 5.20
N LEU A 523 -10.87 10.50 4.07
CA LEU A 523 -9.93 9.37 4.03
C LEU A 523 -8.55 9.76 4.59
N ARG A 524 -8.00 10.91 4.18
CA ARG A 524 -6.73 11.41 4.69
C ARG A 524 -6.73 11.54 6.21
N MET A 525 -7.75 12.19 6.78
CA MET A 525 -7.86 12.36 8.25
C MET A 525 -7.96 11.02 8.97
N THR A 526 -8.71 10.07 8.39
CA THR A 526 -8.83 8.70 8.90
C THR A 526 -7.46 8.03 8.92
N LEU A 527 -6.71 8.04 7.81
CA LEU A 527 -5.37 7.45 7.71
C LEU A 527 -4.37 8.13 8.65
N GLU A 528 -4.37 9.45 8.77
CA GLU A 528 -3.53 10.18 9.74
C GLU A 528 -3.83 9.73 11.18
N SER A 529 -5.10 9.61 11.56
CA SER A 529 -5.48 9.16 12.90
C SER A 529 -5.18 7.67 13.15
N LEU A 530 -5.18 6.86 12.09
CA LEU A 530 -4.81 5.45 12.12
C LEU A 530 -3.30 5.27 12.30
N LEU A 531 -2.46 5.99 11.55
CA LEU A 531 -1.00 5.95 11.71
C LEU A 531 -0.56 6.43 13.09
N ASN A 532 -1.36 7.28 13.75
CA ASN A 532 -1.09 7.72 15.11
C ASN A 532 -1.40 6.66 16.20
N GLN A 533 -1.92 5.49 15.84
CA GLN A 533 -2.19 4.39 16.77
C GLN A 533 -0.92 3.58 17.05
N GLU A 534 -0.67 3.28 18.33
CA GLU A 534 0.44 2.43 18.72
C GLU A 534 0.18 0.96 18.36
N GLY A 535 1.18 0.33 17.74
CA GLY A 535 1.11 -1.07 17.30
C GLY A 535 0.37 -1.30 15.99
N LEU A 536 0.05 -0.24 15.23
CA LEU A 536 -0.51 -0.38 13.89
C LEU A 536 0.43 -1.20 12.99
N ASN A 537 -0.11 -2.26 12.39
CA ASN A 537 0.52 -2.98 11.31
C ASN A 537 -0.10 -2.53 9.97
N THR A 538 0.61 -1.69 9.21
CA THR A 538 0.12 -1.15 7.92
C THR A 538 -0.14 -2.24 6.89
N GLN A 539 0.50 -3.41 7.00
CA GLN A 539 0.24 -4.54 6.12
C GLN A 539 -1.15 -5.15 6.31
N MET A 540 -1.80 -4.89 7.44
CA MET A 540 -3.16 -5.33 7.74
C MET A 540 -4.23 -4.34 7.26
N VAL A 541 -3.82 -3.16 6.78
CA VAL A 541 -4.74 -2.11 6.35
C VAL A 541 -5.03 -2.24 4.87
N LEU A 542 -6.33 -2.31 4.54
CA LEU A 542 -6.87 -2.32 3.20
C LEU A 542 -7.83 -1.13 3.04
N VAL A 543 -7.52 -0.24 2.12
CA VAL A 543 -8.38 0.87 1.71
C VAL A 543 -9.18 0.44 0.48
N THR A 544 -10.50 0.37 0.59
CA THR A 544 -11.35 0.23 -0.61
C THR A 544 -11.88 1.59 -0.99
N TYR A 545 -11.82 1.95 -2.27
CA TYR A 545 -12.22 3.27 -2.76
C TYR A 545 -13.02 3.17 -4.04
N ASP A 546 -13.86 4.16 -4.32
CA ASP A 546 -14.56 4.21 -5.60
C ASP A 546 -13.55 4.48 -6.73
N LYS A 547 -13.61 3.66 -7.79
CA LYS A 547 -12.68 3.75 -8.92
C LYS A 547 -12.63 5.12 -9.60
N GLU A 548 -13.68 5.92 -9.48
CA GLU A 548 -13.75 7.26 -10.07
C GLU A 548 -12.82 8.25 -9.34
N TYR A 549 -12.29 7.85 -8.17
CA TYR A 549 -11.46 8.66 -7.28
C TYR A 549 -10.08 7.99 -7.09
N SER A 550 -9.30 7.92 -8.16
CA SER A 550 -7.93 7.36 -8.12
C SER A 550 -6.98 8.06 -7.13
N GLU A 551 -7.29 9.30 -6.74
CA GLU A 551 -6.62 10.04 -5.64
C GLU A 551 -6.53 9.23 -4.34
N ASN A 552 -7.56 8.43 -4.04
CA ASN A 552 -7.59 7.60 -2.84
C ASN A 552 -6.57 6.45 -2.90
N ALA A 553 -6.22 5.99 -4.12
CA ALA A 553 -5.17 4.99 -4.33
C ALA A 553 -3.80 5.59 -4.05
N ASP A 554 -3.52 6.77 -4.62
CA ASP A 554 -2.28 7.51 -4.41
C ASP A 554 -2.08 7.87 -2.94
N LEU A 555 -3.16 8.29 -2.27
CA LEU A 555 -3.16 8.56 -0.84
C LEU A 555 -2.88 7.29 -0.03
N ALA A 556 -3.53 6.17 -0.32
CA ALA A 556 -3.26 4.90 0.35
C ALA A 556 -1.80 4.45 0.18
N ALA A 557 -1.25 4.56 -1.02
CA ALA A 557 0.15 4.27 -1.32
C ALA A 557 1.11 5.17 -0.53
N LEU A 558 0.79 6.47 -0.43
CA LEU A 558 1.56 7.44 0.36
C LEU A 558 1.60 7.10 1.86
N PHE A 559 0.54 6.47 2.38
CA PHE A 559 0.44 5.99 3.75
C PHE A 559 0.94 4.55 3.94
N HIS A 560 1.56 3.95 2.91
CA HIS A 560 2.11 2.59 2.93
C HIS A 560 1.06 1.51 3.26
N VAL A 561 -0.19 1.72 2.84
CA VAL A 561 -1.29 0.75 3.02
C VAL A 561 -1.79 0.23 1.66
N LYS A 562 -2.44 -0.93 1.67
CA LYS A 562 -2.98 -1.56 0.46
C LYS A 562 -4.26 -0.86 0.04
N SER A 563 -4.54 -0.81 -1.26
CA SER A 563 -5.80 -0.27 -1.77
C SER A 563 -6.41 -1.14 -2.86
N VAL A 564 -7.74 -1.08 -2.99
CA VAL A 564 -8.52 -1.75 -4.03
C VAL A 564 -9.63 -0.85 -4.53
N ALA A 565 -9.66 -0.60 -5.84
CA ALA A 565 -10.75 0.11 -6.50
C ALA A 565 -12.03 -0.74 -6.52
N ILE A 566 -13.17 -0.12 -6.28
CA ILE A 566 -14.47 -0.76 -6.39
C ILE A 566 -15.40 0.00 -7.34
N HIS A 567 -16.21 -0.76 -8.07
CA HIS A 567 -17.23 -0.24 -8.98
C HIS A 567 -18.56 -0.12 -8.22
N SER A 568 -18.78 1.01 -7.54
CA SER A 568 -20.05 1.26 -6.88
C SER A 568 -21.06 1.88 -7.86
N ASN A 569 -22.35 1.63 -7.63
CA ASN A 569 -23.45 2.32 -8.34
C ASN A 569 -23.86 3.63 -7.64
N GLY A 570 -23.00 4.16 -6.76
CA GLY A 570 -23.21 5.39 -5.99
C GLY A 570 -24.00 5.21 -4.68
N SER A 571 -24.43 4.00 -4.31
CA SER A 571 -25.05 3.77 -2.99
C SER A 571 -23.97 3.48 -1.94
N TYR A 572 -23.99 4.24 -0.84
CA TYR A 572 -23.12 4.02 0.33
C TYR A 572 -23.11 2.56 0.79
N ASN A 573 -24.27 1.89 0.83
CA ASN A 573 -24.35 0.49 1.28
C ASN A 573 -23.81 -0.49 0.24
N ALA A 574 -24.01 -0.22 -1.06
CA ALA A 574 -23.40 -1.04 -2.10
C ALA A 574 -21.86 -0.98 -2.00
N HIS A 575 -21.33 0.21 -1.73
CA HIS A 575 -19.90 0.41 -1.49
C HIS A 575 -19.43 -0.38 -0.26
N LEU A 576 -20.00 -0.13 0.92
CA LEU A 576 -19.58 -0.79 2.17
C LEU A 576 -19.72 -2.33 2.13
N LEU A 577 -20.79 -2.86 1.55
CA LEU A 577 -21.00 -4.31 1.44
C LEU A 577 -20.00 -4.95 0.48
N LEU A 578 -19.66 -4.29 -0.62
CA LEU A 578 -18.62 -4.75 -1.55
C LEU A 578 -17.24 -4.68 -0.88
N SER A 579 -16.96 -3.62 -0.13
CA SER A 579 -15.74 -3.47 0.66
C SER A 579 -15.56 -4.61 1.67
N LEU A 580 -16.64 -4.95 2.41
CA LEU A 580 -16.65 -6.11 3.32
C LEU A 580 -16.38 -7.42 2.60
N SER A 581 -17.01 -7.65 1.44
CA SER A 581 -16.78 -8.84 0.62
C SER A 581 -15.32 -8.94 0.19
N ASN A 582 -14.73 -7.83 -0.27
CA ASN A 582 -13.34 -7.78 -0.69
C ASN A 582 -12.40 -8.05 0.48
N ALA A 583 -12.63 -7.45 1.65
CA ALA A 583 -11.82 -7.69 2.83
C ALA A 583 -11.80 -9.17 3.25
N PHE A 584 -12.97 -9.82 3.37
CA PHE A 584 -13.03 -11.24 3.75
C PHE A 584 -12.49 -12.19 2.68
N SER A 585 -12.49 -11.76 1.40
CA SER A 585 -11.87 -12.51 0.30
C SER A 585 -10.36 -12.34 0.26
N ILE A 586 -9.84 -11.14 0.54
CA ILE A 586 -8.41 -10.84 0.57
C ILE A 586 -7.74 -11.44 1.80
N PHE A 587 -8.45 -11.49 2.93
CA PHE A 587 -7.94 -12.08 4.17
C PHE A 587 -8.72 -13.36 4.50
N PRO A 588 -8.54 -14.47 3.77
CA PRO A 588 -9.39 -15.67 3.89
C PRO A 588 -9.34 -16.33 5.28
N ASP A 589 -8.21 -16.25 5.97
CA ASP A 589 -8.03 -16.86 7.29
C ASP A 589 -8.50 -15.96 8.45
N ALA A 590 -8.87 -14.71 8.17
CA ALA A 590 -9.29 -13.79 9.21
C ALA A 590 -10.66 -14.18 9.78
N SER A 591 -10.71 -14.45 11.09
CA SER A 591 -11.97 -14.73 11.79
C SER A 591 -12.81 -13.46 12.02
N SER A 592 -12.17 -12.30 11.98
CA SER A 592 -12.79 -10.99 12.14
C SER A 592 -12.07 -9.93 11.31
N VAL A 593 -12.77 -8.84 10.98
CA VAL A 593 -12.21 -7.65 10.31
C VAL A 593 -12.63 -6.41 11.11
N MET A 594 -11.69 -5.49 11.35
CA MET A 594 -11.98 -4.15 11.85
C MET A 594 -12.40 -3.27 10.68
N VAL A 595 -13.57 -2.67 10.72
CA VAL A 595 -14.08 -1.78 9.69
C VAL A 595 -13.98 -0.36 10.20
N ILE A 596 -13.50 0.56 9.37
CA ILE A 596 -13.43 1.99 9.61
C ILE A 596 -14.05 2.69 8.39
N GLU A 597 -15.10 3.47 8.62
CA GLU A 597 -15.70 4.34 7.59
C GLU A 597 -14.83 5.58 7.35
N GLU A 598 -14.94 6.18 6.17
CA GLU A 598 -14.03 7.27 5.75
C GLU A 598 -14.09 8.54 6.60
N ASP A 599 -15.22 8.84 7.23
CA ASP A 599 -15.41 10.09 8.00
C ASP A 599 -14.97 9.97 9.47
N VAL A 600 -14.21 8.93 9.79
CA VAL A 600 -13.89 8.56 11.17
C VAL A 600 -12.50 9.03 11.57
N LYS A 601 -12.46 9.90 12.56
CA LYS A 601 -11.21 10.21 13.27
C LYS A 601 -11.09 9.34 14.50
N LEU A 602 -9.99 8.60 14.62
CA LEU A 602 -9.73 7.71 15.74
C LEU A 602 -9.18 8.48 16.95
N SER A 603 -9.64 8.11 18.15
CA SER A 603 -9.03 8.56 19.41
C SER A 603 -7.63 7.96 19.60
N PRO A 604 -6.75 8.58 20.41
CA PRO A 604 -5.39 8.07 20.65
C PRO A 604 -5.33 6.65 21.24
N ASP A 605 -6.35 6.23 21.98
CA ASP A 605 -6.46 4.93 22.65
C ASP A 605 -7.27 3.90 21.84
N TYR A 606 -7.59 4.16 20.57
CA TYR A 606 -8.50 3.30 19.79
C TYR A 606 -8.01 1.84 19.68
N LEU A 607 -6.76 1.61 19.25
CA LEU A 607 -6.21 0.24 19.20
C LEU A 607 -5.96 -0.32 20.61
N HIS A 608 -5.64 0.52 21.60
CA HIS A 608 -5.49 0.09 22.99
C HIS A 608 -6.82 -0.44 23.57
N TYR A 609 -7.92 0.27 23.33
CA TYR A 609 -9.26 -0.15 23.71
C TYR A 609 -9.64 -1.48 23.06
N LEU A 610 -9.48 -1.60 21.74
CA LEU A 610 -9.80 -2.83 21.03
C LEU A 610 -8.93 -4.00 21.52
N SER A 611 -7.64 -3.77 21.78
CA SER A 611 -6.76 -4.78 22.40
C SER A 611 -7.32 -5.29 23.72
N SER A 612 -7.74 -4.37 24.60
CA SER A 612 -8.24 -4.66 25.94
C SER A 612 -9.51 -5.51 25.96
N ILE A 613 -10.30 -5.51 24.90
CA ILE A 613 -11.57 -6.26 24.82
C ILE A 613 -11.50 -7.46 23.87
N TYR A 614 -10.43 -7.61 23.10
CA TYR A 614 -10.36 -8.51 21.94
C TYR A 614 -10.44 -9.99 22.33
N GLU A 615 -9.71 -10.43 23.36
CA GLU A 615 -9.70 -11.84 23.76
C GLU A 615 -11.07 -12.29 24.25
N SER A 616 -11.75 -11.48 25.06
CA SER A 616 -13.11 -11.75 25.53
C SER A 616 -14.12 -11.73 24.38
N TYR A 617 -14.02 -10.76 23.46
CA TYR A 617 -14.81 -10.71 22.23
C TYR A 617 -14.64 -11.98 21.37
N LYS A 618 -13.39 -12.44 21.21
CA LYS A 618 -13.04 -13.61 20.40
C LYS A 618 -13.55 -14.89 21.03
N ALA A 619 -13.39 -15.05 22.34
CA ALA A 619 -13.80 -16.24 23.08
C ALA A 619 -15.34 -16.36 23.25
N ASP A 620 -16.05 -15.25 23.37
CA ASP A 620 -17.50 -15.25 23.61
C ASP A 620 -18.29 -15.45 22.30
N SER A 621 -18.86 -16.65 22.13
CA SER A 621 -19.70 -16.99 20.97
C SER A 621 -21.04 -16.25 20.92
N THR A 622 -21.44 -15.56 22.00
CA THR A 622 -22.69 -14.80 22.06
C THR A 622 -22.55 -13.35 21.57
N VAL A 623 -21.30 -12.89 21.34
CA VAL A 623 -20.97 -11.55 20.83
C VAL A 623 -20.55 -11.65 19.36
N ASP A 624 -21.09 -10.76 18.53
CA ASP A 624 -20.81 -10.73 17.09
C ASP A 624 -20.01 -9.49 16.67
N LEU A 625 -20.17 -8.39 17.41
CA LEU A 625 -19.59 -7.08 17.09
C LEU A 625 -18.97 -6.43 18.33
N ALA A 626 -17.91 -5.66 18.11
CA ALA A 626 -17.41 -4.69 19.09
C ALA A 626 -17.23 -3.34 18.41
N LEU A 627 -17.88 -2.29 18.92
CA LEU A 627 -17.87 -0.96 18.34
C LEU A 627 -16.86 -0.08 19.06
N ALA A 628 -16.38 0.94 18.36
CA ALA A 628 -15.65 2.04 18.97
C ALA A 628 -16.55 3.28 19.20
N PHE A 629 -17.78 3.27 18.70
CA PHE A 629 -18.72 4.39 18.79
C PHE A 629 -19.88 4.12 19.76
N ASN A 630 -20.11 5.04 20.69
CA ASN A 630 -21.31 5.05 21.51
C ASN A 630 -22.37 5.99 20.91
N SER A 631 -23.44 5.40 20.35
CA SER A 631 -24.58 6.15 19.78
C SER A 631 -25.28 7.06 20.78
N ASN A 632 -25.14 6.83 22.09
CA ASN A 632 -25.69 7.65 23.17
C ASN A 632 -24.61 8.27 24.07
N GLY A 633 -23.34 8.30 23.64
CA GLY A 633 -22.22 8.94 24.36
C GLY A 633 -22.16 10.46 24.17
N PHE A 634 -23.25 11.17 24.44
CA PHE A 634 -23.28 12.63 24.34
C PHE A 634 -22.51 13.28 25.50
N SER A 635 -22.18 14.56 25.37
CA SER A 635 -21.40 15.31 26.39
C SER A 635 -21.97 15.32 27.81
N ASP A 636 -23.24 14.95 28.00
CA ASP A 636 -23.90 14.84 29.30
C ASP A 636 -24.27 13.39 29.69
N THR A 637 -24.16 12.44 28.75
CA THR A 637 -24.61 11.04 28.88
C THR A 637 -23.51 10.01 28.65
N SER A 638 -22.27 10.48 28.41
CA SER A 638 -21.10 9.65 28.15
C SER A 638 -20.51 9.00 29.41
N GLY A 639 -19.86 7.86 29.22
CA GLY A 639 -19.25 7.06 30.27
C GLY A 639 -17.90 7.57 30.77
N ASP A 640 -17.29 6.79 31.66
CA ASP A 640 -16.05 7.06 32.38
C ASP A 640 -14.76 6.63 31.65
N GLY A 641 -14.88 6.10 30.44
CA GLY A 641 -13.78 5.52 29.69
C GLY A 641 -13.39 4.09 30.09
N GLN A 642 -13.96 3.51 31.14
CA GLN A 642 -13.64 2.15 31.61
C GLN A 642 -14.77 1.15 31.31
N THR A 643 -15.99 1.66 31.22
CA THR A 643 -17.19 0.84 31.04
C THR A 643 -17.35 0.31 29.60
N VAL A 644 -17.79 -0.94 29.46
CA VAL A 644 -18.25 -1.54 28.19
C VAL A 644 -19.64 -2.14 28.38
N TYR A 645 -20.54 -1.85 27.47
CA TYR A 645 -21.93 -2.32 27.46
C TYR A 645 -22.11 -3.50 26.51
N ARG A 646 -23.04 -4.41 26.85
CA ARG A 646 -23.54 -5.46 25.93
C ARG A 646 -24.94 -5.08 25.47
N ILE A 647 -25.10 -4.81 24.17
CA ILE A 647 -26.36 -4.31 23.60
C ILE A 647 -26.83 -5.26 22.49
N LYS A 648 -28.12 -5.63 22.52
CA LYS A 648 -28.73 -6.48 21.48
C LYS A 648 -29.21 -5.67 20.29
N ASN A 649 -28.98 -6.21 19.08
CA ASN A 649 -29.45 -5.65 17.81
C ASN A 649 -29.11 -4.16 17.65
N HIS A 650 -27.82 -3.84 17.87
CA HIS A 650 -27.31 -2.48 17.71
C HIS A 650 -26.67 -2.28 16.34
N LEU A 651 -26.58 -1.01 15.93
CA LEU A 651 -26.18 -0.55 14.62
C LEU A 651 -24.65 -0.50 14.53
N PRO A 652 -23.99 -1.21 13.60
CA PRO A 652 -22.57 -1.04 13.34
C PRO A 652 -22.35 0.30 12.63
N MET A 653 -21.54 1.19 13.21
CA MET A 653 -21.29 2.51 12.61
C MET A 653 -19.94 3.09 12.98
N GLY A 654 -19.34 3.79 12.04
CA GLY A 654 -18.08 4.50 12.16
C GLY A 654 -16.92 3.51 12.20
N SER A 655 -16.67 2.91 13.36
CA SER A 655 -15.70 1.83 13.49
C SER A 655 -16.21 0.69 14.35
N TYR A 656 -16.01 -0.52 13.85
CA TYR A 656 -16.45 -1.75 14.49
C TYR A 656 -15.64 -2.98 14.04
N LEU A 657 -15.40 -3.89 14.98
CA LEU A 657 -14.85 -5.21 14.76
C LEU A 657 -15.98 -6.20 14.49
N MET A 658 -15.94 -6.87 13.34
CA MET A 658 -16.97 -7.79 12.85
C MET A 658 -16.45 -9.22 12.72
N LYS A 659 -17.19 -10.20 13.28
CA LYS A 659 -16.88 -11.62 13.05
C LYS A 659 -17.28 -12.04 11.63
N ARG A 660 -16.45 -12.88 11.01
CA ARG A 660 -16.74 -13.53 9.72
C ARG A 660 -18.07 -14.29 9.79
N ASP A 661 -18.34 -14.97 10.90
CA ASP A 661 -19.59 -15.70 11.12
C ASP A 661 -20.84 -14.83 10.98
N LEU A 662 -20.81 -13.59 11.49
CA LEU A 662 -21.91 -12.64 11.34
C LEU A 662 -22.07 -12.26 9.86
N TYR A 663 -20.97 -11.93 9.20
CA TYR A 663 -20.97 -11.57 7.78
C TYR A 663 -21.55 -12.69 6.90
N GLU A 664 -21.04 -13.91 7.02
CA GLU A 664 -21.45 -15.05 6.19
C GLU A 664 -22.91 -15.44 6.42
N LYS A 665 -23.38 -15.43 7.68
CA LYS A 665 -24.74 -15.86 8.03
C LYS A 665 -25.79 -14.78 7.77
N HIS A 666 -25.47 -13.52 8.04
CA HIS A 666 -26.46 -12.44 8.12
C HIS A 666 -26.30 -11.32 7.08
N ILE A 667 -25.12 -11.13 6.49
CA ILE A 667 -24.86 -10.01 5.58
C ILE A 667 -24.72 -10.51 4.14
N ARG A 668 -23.75 -11.39 3.87
CA ARG A 668 -23.42 -11.88 2.52
C ARG A 668 -24.63 -12.45 1.77
N LEU A 669 -25.50 -13.17 2.47
CA LEU A 669 -26.66 -13.85 1.89
C LEU A 669 -27.97 -13.05 2.01
N ARG A 670 -27.96 -11.88 2.66
CA ARG A 670 -29.16 -11.08 2.95
C ARG A 670 -28.91 -9.59 2.75
N GLU A 671 -28.85 -9.15 1.50
CA GLU A 671 -28.64 -7.73 1.15
C GLU A 671 -29.63 -6.76 1.84
N PHE A 672 -30.84 -7.23 2.17
CA PHE A 672 -31.86 -6.43 2.86
C PHE A 672 -31.58 -6.14 4.34
N CYS A 673 -30.58 -6.76 4.98
CA CYS A 673 -30.24 -6.45 6.38
C CYS A 673 -29.75 -5.03 6.57
N CYS A 674 -29.14 -4.45 5.53
CA CYS A 674 -28.13 -3.42 5.67
C CYS A 674 -28.31 -2.36 4.55
N THR A 675 -29.57 -2.03 4.24
CA THR A 675 -29.95 -1.20 3.08
C THR A 675 -29.81 0.30 3.32
N GLU A 676 -29.75 0.74 4.58
CA GLU A 676 -29.60 2.13 4.99
C GLU A 676 -28.55 2.22 6.11
N ARG A 677 -27.74 3.28 6.11
CA ARG A 677 -26.61 3.49 7.04
C ARG A 677 -27.04 3.40 8.51
N ASP A 678 -28.22 3.91 8.86
CA ASP A 678 -28.74 3.98 10.22
C ASP A 678 -29.74 2.87 10.58
N ASN A 679 -29.92 1.86 9.73
CA ASN A 679 -31.03 0.90 9.86
C ASN A 679 -30.64 -0.57 9.60
N TRP A 680 -29.49 -1.00 10.11
CA TRP A 680 -29.10 -2.41 10.05
C TRP A 680 -30.07 -3.29 10.88
N ASP A 681 -30.44 -4.48 10.37
CA ASP A 681 -31.32 -5.46 11.04
C ASP A 681 -30.54 -6.73 11.40
N LEU A 682 -29.94 -6.73 12.58
CA LEU A 682 -29.11 -7.82 13.12
C LEU A 682 -29.77 -8.42 14.36
N ARG A 683 -30.99 -8.98 14.21
CA ARG A 683 -31.90 -9.31 15.33
C ARG A 683 -31.30 -10.19 16.43
N ASP A 684 -30.39 -11.08 16.06
CA ASP A 684 -29.79 -12.05 16.95
C ASP A 684 -28.40 -11.61 17.46
N SER A 685 -27.91 -10.45 17.03
CA SER A 685 -26.55 -10.02 17.38
C SER A 685 -26.46 -9.38 18.76
N THR A 686 -25.35 -9.68 19.45
CA THR A 686 -24.92 -8.93 20.64
C THR A 686 -23.66 -8.13 20.30
N VAL A 687 -23.65 -6.90 20.78
CA VAL A 687 -22.66 -5.89 20.43
C VAL A 687 -22.00 -5.33 21.69
N LEU A 688 -20.67 -5.31 21.74
CA LEU A 688 -19.91 -4.56 22.74
C LEU A 688 -19.81 -3.10 22.35
N VAL A 689 -20.13 -2.19 23.26
CA VAL A 689 -20.09 -0.73 23.03
C VAL A 689 -19.41 -0.03 24.19
N PRO A 690 -18.43 0.85 23.97
CA PRO A 690 -17.76 1.54 25.05
C PRO A 690 -18.69 2.59 25.68
N GLY A 691 -18.51 2.85 26.97
CA GLY A 691 -19.20 3.94 27.66
C GLY A 691 -18.82 5.30 27.08
N LEU A 692 -17.55 5.49 26.73
CA LEU A 692 -16.98 6.67 26.08
C LEU A 692 -16.49 6.29 24.69
N SER A 693 -16.93 6.99 23.64
CA SER A 693 -16.50 6.70 22.27
C SER A 693 -14.98 6.78 22.11
N ARG A 694 -14.41 5.92 21.25
CA ARG A 694 -12.98 5.94 20.84
C ARG A 694 -12.78 6.50 19.44
N ILE A 695 -13.83 7.12 18.91
CA ILE A 695 -13.83 7.74 17.60
C ILE A 695 -14.74 8.97 17.61
N GLU A 696 -14.50 9.83 16.63
CA GLU A 696 -15.35 10.94 16.22
C GLU A 696 -15.74 10.74 14.76
N ILE A 697 -17.03 10.88 14.47
CA ILE A 697 -17.58 10.78 13.11
C ILE A 697 -17.82 12.20 12.62
N HIS A 698 -17.13 12.59 11.56
CA HIS A 698 -17.37 13.84 10.87
C HIS A 698 -18.60 13.69 9.98
N VAL A 699 -19.49 14.68 10.04
CA VAL A 699 -20.74 14.63 9.27
C VAL A 699 -21.01 16.00 8.68
N ASP A 700 -21.63 16.01 7.50
CA ASP A 700 -22.01 17.24 6.83
C ASP A 700 -23.22 17.94 7.51
N GLU A 701 -23.55 19.15 7.08
CA GLU A 701 -24.68 19.92 7.63
C GLU A 701 -26.05 19.26 7.41
N LEU A 702 -26.17 18.37 6.41
CA LEU A 702 -27.40 17.66 6.12
C LEU A 702 -27.59 16.51 7.12
N GLU A 703 -26.54 15.72 7.36
CA GLU A 703 -26.50 14.63 8.31
C GLU A 703 -26.62 15.10 9.76
N LYS A 704 -26.19 16.33 10.08
CA LYS A 704 -26.48 16.97 11.39
C LYS A 704 -27.98 17.08 11.69
N GLN A 705 -28.87 16.95 10.70
CA GLN A 705 -30.31 16.89 10.91
C GLN A 705 -30.79 15.49 11.35
N ASN A 706 -29.99 14.44 11.27
CA ASN A 706 -30.33 13.11 11.76
C ASN A 706 -30.31 13.10 13.31
N LEU A 707 -31.29 12.45 13.95
CA LEU A 707 -31.34 12.28 15.41
C LEU A 707 -30.04 11.72 15.98
N LEU A 708 -29.33 10.89 15.20
CA LEU A 708 -28.04 10.34 15.56
C LEU A 708 -26.94 11.39 15.63
N PHE A 709 -26.95 12.46 14.83
CA PHE A 709 -25.84 13.43 14.78
C PHE A 709 -26.20 14.85 15.25
N ARG A 710 -27.46 15.11 15.62
CA ARG A 710 -27.93 16.41 16.14
C ARG A 710 -27.22 16.92 17.40
N ARG A 711 -26.54 16.05 18.14
CA ARG A 711 -25.93 16.36 19.44
C ARG A 711 -24.45 16.02 19.44
N ASN A 712 -23.68 16.89 20.07
CA ASN A 712 -22.24 16.71 20.24
C ASN A 712 -21.94 15.53 21.18
N ARG A 713 -20.87 14.80 20.86
CA ARG A 713 -20.38 13.67 21.63
C ARG A 713 -19.02 13.94 22.21
N THR A 714 -18.65 13.13 23.18
CA THR A 714 -17.30 13.09 23.75
C THR A 714 -16.61 11.81 23.32
N GLN A 715 -15.30 11.93 23.10
CA GLN A 715 -14.42 10.81 22.78
C GLN A 715 -13.25 10.78 23.75
N SER A 716 -12.66 9.61 23.92
CA SER A 716 -11.46 9.41 24.74
C SER A 716 -10.26 10.17 24.18
N GLN A 717 -9.36 10.55 25.10
CA GLN A 717 -8.15 11.33 24.83
C GLN A 717 -6.88 10.68 25.41
N GLN A 718 -7.04 9.55 26.11
CA GLN A 718 -5.97 8.83 26.83
C GLN A 718 -6.38 7.37 26.98
N ASP A 719 -5.43 6.52 27.37
CA ASP A 719 -5.69 5.11 27.64
C ASP A 719 -6.49 4.91 28.95
N TYR A 720 -7.33 3.88 28.96
CA TYR A 720 -8.13 3.50 30.12
C TYR A 720 -8.00 2.00 30.37
N LEU A 721 -7.97 1.63 31.65
CA LEU A 721 -8.13 0.24 32.06
C LEU A 721 -9.61 -0.14 31.99
N ILE A 722 -9.95 -1.12 31.15
CA ILE A 722 -11.33 -1.54 30.94
C ILE A 722 -11.77 -2.46 32.09
N ASN A 723 -12.97 -2.23 32.62
CA ASN A 723 -13.51 -3.09 33.67
C ASN A 723 -13.93 -4.46 33.10
N SER A 724 -13.88 -5.52 33.89
CA SER A 724 -14.09 -6.90 33.41
C SER A 724 -15.56 -7.35 33.35
N GLU A 725 -16.55 -6.54 33.76
CA GLU A 725 -17.95 -7.03 33.84
C GLU A 725 -18.57 -7.41 32.49
N PHE A 726 -17.99 -6.95 31.36
CA PHE A 726 -18.54 -7.21 30.02
C PHE A 726 -18.09 -8.56 29.44
N GLU A 727 -17.05 -9.18 30.03
CA GLU A 727 -16.30 -10.28 29.43
C GLU A 727 -17.21 -11.45 29.06
N THR A 728 -18.16 -11.82 29.93
CA THR A 728 -19.16 -12.85 29.65
C THR A 728 -20.60 -12.34 29.84
N SER A 729 -21.56 -13.00 29.19
CA SER A 729 -22.98 -12.70 29.37
C SER A 729 -23.47 -12.94 30.81
N GLU A 730 -22.87 -13.89 31.52
CA GLU A 730 -23.25 -14.24 32.90
C GLU A 730 -22.74 -13.20 33.91
N GLU A 731 -21.47 -12.81 33.80
CA GLU A 731 -20.88 -11.76 34.64
C GLU A 731 -21.58 -10.42 34.42
N TYR A 732 -21.87 -10.07 33.17
CA TYR A 732 -22.58 -8.83 32.86
C TYR A 732 -23.98 -8.80 33.48
N SER A 733 -24.70 -9.92 33.39
CA SER A 733 -26.05 -10.04 33.99
C SER A 733 -25.98 -9.96 35.52
N THR A 734 -24.99 -10.64 36.13
CA THR A 734 -24.75 -10.63 37.57
C THR A 734 -24.42 -9.22 38.06
N TYR A 735 -23.56 -8.51 37.35
CA TYR A 735 -23.17 -7.14 37.66
C TYR A 735 -24.36 -6.17 37.58
N LEU A 736 -25.16 -6.24 36.50
CA LEU A 736 -26.38 -5.45 36.38
C LEU A 736 -27.36 -5.71 37.53
N ASN A 737 -27.58 -6.98 37.87
CA ASN A 737 -28.44 -7.38 38.99
C ASN A 737 -27.94 -6.80 40.32
N GLN A 738 -26.64 -6.84 40.57
CA GLN A 738 -26.02 -6.25 41.76
C GLN A 738 -26.21 -4.73 41.81
N ILE A 739 -25.99 -4.00 40.71
CA ILE A 739 -26.22 -2.55 40.68
C ILE A 739 -27.70 -2.26 40.96
N ILE A 740 -28.62 -2.97 40.32
CA ILE A 740 -30.05 -2.76 40.48
C ILE A 740 -30.46 -2.97 41.95
N GLN A 741 -30.02 -4.05 42.59
CA GLN A 741 -30.32 -4.33 43.99
C GLN A 741 -29.70 -3.29 44.96
N ASN A 742 -28.49 -2.82 44.66
CA ASN A 742 -27.78 -1.87 45.51
C ASN A 742 -28.25 -0.43 45.33
N THR A 743 -28.97 -0.13 44.25
CA THR A 743 -29.44 1.23 43.95
C THR A 743 -30.65 1.60 44.80
N LYS A 744 -30.42 2.44 45.81
CA LYS A 744 -31.47 2.86 46.77
C LYS A 744 -32.47 3.86 46.20
N LYS A 745 -32.08 4.66 45.20
CA LYS A 745 -32.92 5.71 44.64
C LYS A 745 -33.61 5.19 43.38
N SER A 746 -34.94 5.08 43.44
CA SER A 746 -35.79 4.69 42.32
C SER A 746 -36.84 5.77 42.04
N MET A 747 -37.20 5.96 40.77
CA MET A 747 -38.18 6.95 40.30
C MET A 747 -38.92 6.45 39.05
N PRO A 748 -40.25 6.52 38.99
CA PRO A 748 -40.99 6.24 37.75
C PRO A 748 -40.63 7.23 36.63
N ILE A 749 -40.56 6.75 35.38
CA ILE A 749 -40.32 7.61 34.21
C ILE A 749 -41.38 8.73 34.10
N SER A 750 -42.64 8.44 34.44
CA SER A 750 -43.72 9.42 34.44
C SER A 750 -43.39 10.65 35.28
N ASP A 751 -42.71 10.44 36.41
CA ASP A 751 -42.36 11.51 37.34
C ASP A 751 -41.25 12.38 36.73
N VAL A 752 -40.24 11.76 36.11
CA VAL A 752 -39.17 12.47 35.39
C VAL A 752 -39.73 13.35 34.28
N ILE A 753 -40.64 12.81 33.47
CA ILE A 753 -41.29 13.55 32.38
C ILE A 753 -42.11 14.72 32.95
N SER A 754 -42.87 14.49 34.02
CA SER A 754 -43.68 15.55 34.67
C SER A 754 -42.84 16.68 35.27
N MET A 755 -41.63 16.37 35.77
CA MET A 755 -40.69 17.36 36.30
C MET A 755 -39.98 18.17 35.21
N GLY A 756 -39.96 17.66 33.98
CA GLY A 756 -39.23 18.21 32.85
C GLY A 756 -37.81 17.65 32.74
N CYS A 757 -37.48 17.21 31.53
CA CYS A 757 -36.26 16.49 31.15
C CYS A 757 -34.94 17.23 31.45
N GLU A 758 -34.97 18.56 31.50
CA GLU A 758 -33.78 19.37 31.77
C GLU A 758 -33.60 19.67 33.27
N LYS A 759 -34.64 19.48 34.08
CA LYS A 759 -34.67 19.88 35.49
C LYS A 759 -34.58 18.72 36.47
N TRP A 760 -34.80 17.48 36.02
CA TRP A 760 -34.82 16.33 36.92
C TRP A 760 -33.47 16.08 37.62
N THR A 761 -32.34 16.32 36.92
CA THR A 761 -30.98 16.18 37.50
C THR A 761 -30.72 17.20 38.61
N GLN A 762 -31.37 18.36 38.57
CA GLN A 762 -31.27 19.40 39.62
C GLN A 762 -32.00 19.00 40.90
N LYS A 763 -32.91 18.01 40.84
CA LYS A 763 -33.63 17.45 41.98
C LYS A 763 -32.95 16.24 42.59
N LEU A 764 -31.86 15.77 41.99
CA LEU A 764 -31.00 14.77 42.59
C LEU A 764 -30.27 15.41 43.77
N ALA A 765 -30.43 14.82 44.96
CA ALA A 765 -29.88 15.41 46.18
C ALA A 765 -28.35 15.49 46.09
N PRO A 766 -27.69 16.50 46.69
CA PRO A 766 -26.23 16.64 46.66
C PRO A 766 -25.46 15.55 47.43
N LYS A 767 -26.15 14.53 47.98
CA LYS A 767 -25.49 13.35 48.53
C LYS A 767 -24.91 12.54 47.37
N ILE A 768 -23.67 12.08 47.52
CA ILE A 768 -22.96 11.21 46.57
C ILE A 768 -23.82 9.98 46.29
N GLN A 769 -24.61 10.03 45.22
CA GLN A 769 -25.36 8.91 44.67
C GLN A 769 -24.49 8.30 43.59
N LYS A 770 -24.21 7.00 43.68
CA LYS A 770 -23.45 6.30 42.63
C LYS A 770 -24.35 5.90 41.45
N SER A 771 -25.62 5.61 41.74
CA SER A 771 -26.57 5.12 40.74
C SER A 771 -28.03 5.52 41.06
N ILE A 772 -28.88 5.50 40.03
CA ILE A 772 -30.32 5.78 40.09
C ILE A 772 -31.08 4.82 39.18
N LEU A 773 -32.22 4.30 39.66
CA LEU A 773 -33.16 3.52 38.87
C LEU A 773 -34.30 4.41 38.35
N LEU A 774 -34.56 4.31 37.04
CA LEU A 774 -35.76 4.79 36.40
C LEU A 774 -36.65 3.59 36.05
N THR A 775 -37.88 3.56 36.53
CA THR A 775 -38.78 2.42 36.32
C THR A 775 -39.83 2.71 35.25
N TYR A 776 -40.15 1.70 34.43
CA TYR A 776 -41.22 1.77 33.43
C TYR A 776 -42.21 0.62 33.54
N SER A 777 -43.47 0.93 33.25
CA SER A 777 -44.58 -0.02 33.20
C SER A 777 -44.97 -0.38 31.76
N LYS A 778 -44.71 0.53 30.80
CA LYS A 778 -45.06 0.40 29.38
C LYS A 778 -43.88 0.75 28.48
N ASN A 779 -43.71 0.02 27.38
CA ASN A 779 -42.64 0.30 26.41
C ASN A 779 -42.71 1.72 25.81
N SER A 780 -43.91 2.32 25.74
CA SER A 780 -44.07 3.71 25.29
C SER A 780 -43.37 4.71 26.20
N GLU A 781 -43.23 4.42 27.50
CA GLU A 781 -42.53 5.30 28.45
C GLU A 781 -41.03 5.34 28.16
N ILE A 782 -40.46 4.23 27.68
CA ILE A 782 -39.05 4.18 27.26
C ILE A 782 -38.82 5.09 26.05
N GLN A 783 -39.70 5.01 25.05
CA GLN A 783 -39.63 5.91 23.91
C GLN A 783 -39.73 7.38 24.38
N SER A 784 -40.69 7.68 25.25
CA SER A 784 -40.86 9.04 25.78
C SER A 784 -39.64 9.54 26.56
N ILE A 785 -38.96 8.69 27.36
CA ILE A 785 -37.77 9.14 28.09
C ILE A 785 -36.56 9.36 27.18
N PHE A 786 -36.38 8.52 26.14
CA PHE A 786 -35.31 8.72 25.15
C PHE A 786 -35.55 10.01 24.35
N GLU A 787 -36.79 10.27 23.92
CA GLU A 787 -37.15 11.54 23.26
C GLU A 787 -36.95 12.75 24.19
N CYS A 788 -37.36 12.60 25.46
CA CYS A 788 -37.20 13.59 26.52
C CYS A 788 -35.74 13.98 26.75
N PHE A 789 -34.84 12.99 26.80
CA PHE A 789 -33.39 13.21 26.92
C PHE A 789 -32.69 13.48 25.58
N LYS A 790 -33.43 13.51 24.46
CA LYS A 790 -32.88 13.65 23.11
C LYS A 790 -31.77 12.62 22.85
N MET A 791 -32.01 11.38 23.27
CA MET A 791 -31.13 10.23 23.06
C MET A 791 -31.50 9.52 21.75
N TYR A 792 -30.52 8.89 21.13
CA TYR A 792 -30.73 8.07 19.95
C TYR A 792 -31.42 6.75 20.33
N TRP A 793 -32.44 6.39 19.56
CA TRP A 793 -33.15 5.12 19.71
C TRP A 793 -33.73 4.65 18.38
N THR A 794 -33.98 3.35 18.28
CA THR A 794 -34.76 2.76 17.19
C THR A 794 -35.79 1.79 17.79
N PRO A 795 -36.91 1.51 17.09
CA PRO A 795 -37.87 0.50 17.54
C PRO A 795 -37.22 -0.86 17.79
N LYS A 796 -36.14 -1.18 17.06
CA LYS A 796 -35.37 -2.42 17.20
C LYS A 796 -34.63 -2.47 18.55
N ILE A 797 -33.88 -1.42 18.88
CA ILE A 797 -33.14 -1.31 20.14
C ILE A 797 -34.09 -1.38 21.35
N LEU A 798 -35.20 -0.65 21.29
CA LEU A 798 -36.17 -0.60 22.40
C LEU A 798 -36.89 -1.95 22.64
N ARG A 799 -37.07 -2.77 21.59
CA ARG A 799 -37.74 -4.07 21.70
C ARG A 799 -36.82 -5.18 22.19
N ASN A 800 -35.54 -5.13 21.82
CA ASN A 800 -34.59 -6.22 22.07
C ASN A 800 -33.85 -6.08 23.41
N ASN A 801 -33.93 -4.91 24.06
CA ASN A 801 -33.24 -4.63 25.32
C ASN A 801 -34.27 -4.30 26.41
N ARG A 802 -34.09 -4.88 27.61
CA ARG A 802 -34.99 -4.65 28.77
C ARG A 802 -34.41 -3.68 29.79
N VAL A 803 -33.08 -3.58 29.85
CA VAL A 803 -32.33 -2.70 30.73
C VAL A 803 -31.54 -1.74 29.85
N PHE A 804 -31.64 -0.44 30.15
CA PHE A 804 -30.84 0.59 29.48
C PHE A 804 -29.94 1.27 30.51
N ARG A 805 -28.68 1.48 30.17
CA ARG A 805 -27.64 1.99 31.08
C ARG A 805 -26.91 3.14 30.40
N PHE A 806 -26.73 4.25 31.10
CA PHE A 806 -25.91 5.38 30.68
C PHE A 806 -25.42 6.18 31.89
N SER A 807 -24.47 7.09 31.69
CA SER A 807 -23.83 7.84 32.78
C SER A 807 -24.09 9.34 32.66
N LEU A 808 -24.44 10.00 33.75
CA LEU A 808 -24.57 11.46 33.78
C LEU A 808 -23.20 12.09 34.09
N GLN A 809 -22.51 12.58 33.06
CA GLN A 809 -21.10 12.98 33.12
C GLN A 809 -20.83 14.06 34.19
N ASN A 810 -21.70 15.06 34.32
CA ASN A 810 -21.54 16.15 35.29
C ASN A 810 -21.65 15.72 36.77
N GLN A 811 -22.15 14.51 37.04
CA GLN A 811 -22.42 14.04 38.40
C GLN A 811 -21.78 12.68 38.71
N SER A 812 -21.17 12.01 37.71
CA SER A 812 -20.65 10.63 37.82
C SER A 812 -21.71 9.66 38.37
N ILE A 813 -22.96 9.84 37.94
CA ILE A 813 -24.10 9.02 38.35
C ILE A 813 -24.46 8.08 37.23
N GLU A 814 -24.57 6.79 37.57
CA GLU A 814 -25.08 5.78 36.66
C GLU A 814 -26.61 5.72 36.67
N VAL A 815 -27.23 5.77 35.50
CA VAL A 815 -28.69 5.70 35.35
C VAL A 815 -29.05 4.38 34.71
N LEU A 816 -29.92 3.61 35.36
CA LEU A 816 -30.46 2.37 34.83
C LEU A 816 -31.97 2.51 34.64
N ILE A 817 -32.43 2.25 33.42
CA ILE A 817 -33.86 2.17 33.10
C ILE A 817 -34.28 0.70 33.11
N VAL A 818 -35.20 0.33 34.00
CA VAL A 818 -35.61 -1.07 34.25
C VAL A 818 -37.14 -1.20 34.32
N PRO A 819 -37.73 -2.35 33.95
CA PRO A 819 -39.15 -2.57 34.10
C PRO A 819 -39.52 -2.70 35.58
N GLU A 820 -40.69 -2.20 35.99
CA GLU A 820 -41.17 -2.30 37.39
C GLU A 820 -41.24 -3.75 37.88
N ASN A 821 -41.58 -4.67 36.98
CA ASN A 821 -41.71 -6.10 37.25
C ASN A 821 -40.44 -6.88 36.87
N LEU A 822 -39.27 -6.24 36.88
CA LEU A 822 -38.02 -6.95 36.61
C LEU A 822 -37.82 -8.02 37.68
N LYS A 823 -38.02 -9.29 37.29
CA LYS A 823 -37.56 -10.42 38.09
C LYS A 823 -36.05 -10.47 37.95
N ILE A 824 -35.38 -10.22 39.06
CA ILE A 824 -33.94 -10.42 39.18
C ILE A 824 -33.78 -11.92 39.42
N ASP A 825 -33.38 -12.64 38.38
CA ASP A 825 -33.10 -14.08 38.47
C ASP A 825 -31.81 -14.34 39.28
#